data_AF-A0A972PPJ1-F1
#
_entry.id   AF-A0A972PPJ1-F1
#
_cell.length_a   1.000
_cell.length_b   1.000
_cell.length_c   1.000
_cell.angle_alpha   90.00
_cell.angle_beta   90.00
_cell.angle_gamma   90.00
#
_symmetry.space_group_name_H-M   'P 1'
#
loop_
_entity.id
_entity.type
_entity.pdbx_description
1 polymer ?
#
loop_
_entity_poly.entity_id
_entity_poly.type
_entity_poly.pdbx_seq_one_letter_code
_entity_poly.pdbx_strand_id
1 'polypeptide(L)'
;MKWLNPQPWAASVEISEHFGNSILLAEQLARRGLTALTDAQAYLDPAHYDPASPFVFSDMEKAVGRIQKAIARKQTIGVWGDFDVDGQTSTALLVHGLRRAGAQVRFHIPNRARESHGIRTEFLKEFMQPGLDLLITCDTGISELDALQYATAQGLDVILTDHHSLPEQLPPALAIINPRMLPEDHPMSHLAGVGTAFQVIRGLFESINLRDAVNDYLDLVALGTIADLVELEGENRYYAQLGLSRMAGAMRPALSAMLECAGYRNSGVNESLIGYTLAPRLNAVGRLEDAGRNVDFLLSDDADFLQQTAGWLEDLNSQRKLAVEGVYQSARAMLDKEPALAQYAVLVLAKSGWEKGVVGIAASRLVEEFNKPVVLLNIDQETAAGSVRSVAGIDIISAIRANAAYLNTYGGHPMAAGLSLNTSQLPAFREALSQTVRTAARGLPVESQLQVDAYLPLVNLTSDLADEIDRLAPFGSGNPPPVLVTRALESNKPIPLGKNEEHLKLIVRDKSGETREVLWWNVRGRKAPQGRFDLAYYLRSNEFNGRRGISLELIDFQESRAESIEVRPPLVTADFLDYRLHPQALELAAALANQPDTCLWGEGFSRRLAFSTRNRNQLEQSSVFAILTPPPSPALLQEVLRKVRPKRVVFFRLDSPDDRLDGFLAKLSGLVKFALNHYDGRVKTADLAAALGHTETLIAMGLQWWQAHGDIRIENNADSGWRISRNADSQNQDNKILNRLANQIHQDLAEESAFRSFYLRAEPASLLRK
;
A
#
# COMPACT_ATOMS: atom_id res chain seq x y z
N MET A 1 -0.54 -18.50 -4.63
CA MET A 1 0.78 -17.81 -4.56
C MET A 1 1.51 -18.29 -3.31
N LYS A 2 2.81 -18.01 -3.15
CA LYS A 2 3.49 -18.22 -1.85
C LYS A 2 3.24 -17.01 -0.96
N TRP A 3 2.50 -17.19 0.14
CA TRP A 3 2.24 -16.11 1.08
C TRP A 3 3.45 -15.88 1.98
N LEU A 4 3.93 -14.64 2.03
CA LEU A 4 4.98 -14.21 2.95
C LEU A 4 4.32 -13.66 4.20
N ASN A 5 4.71 -14.18 5.37
CA ASN A 5 4.17 -13.72 6.64
C ASN A 5 4.49 -12.23 6.86
N PRO A 6 3.64 -11.49 7.59
CA PRO A 6 3.92 -10.15 8.06
C PRO A 6 5.29 -10.10 8.75
N GLN A 7 6.12 -9.15 8.35
CA GLN A 7 7.36 -8.83 9.04
C GLN A 7 7.07 -7.72 10.06
N PRO A 8 7.45 -7.87 11.34
CA PRO A 8 7.24 -6.82 12.32
C PRO A 8 8.08 -5.60 11.94
N TRP A 9 7.41 -4.47 11.71
CA TRP A 9 8.06 -3.17 11.52
C TRP A 9 7.82 -2.28 12.74
N ALA A 10 8.90 -1.79 13.33
CA ALA A 10 8.81 -0.84 14.44
C ALA A 10 8.66 0.58 13.86
N ALA A 11 7.52 1.22 14.12
CA ALA A 11 7.36 2.64 13.91
C ALA A 11 8.21 3.44 14.91
N SER A 12 8.52 4.70 14.58
CA SER A 12 9.15 5.59 15.56
C SER A 12 8.24 5.82 16.76
N VAL A 13 8.81 6.24 17.89
CA VAL A 13 8.05 6.54 19.11
C VAL A 13 6.97 7.58 18.82
N GLU A 14 7.31 8.63 18.07
CA GLU A 14 6.40 9.73 17.72
C GLU A 14 5.21 9.26 16.85
N ILE A 15 5.45 8.43 15.83
CA ILE A 15 4.39 7.82 15.00
C ILE A 15 3.54 6.87 15.85
N SER A 16 4.16 6.08 16.73
CA SER A 16 3.44 5.14 17.61
C SER A 16 2.57 5.86 18.63
N GLU A 17 3.02 6.98 19.19
CA GLU A 17 2.22 7.80 20.11
C GLU A 17 1.07 8.51 19.37
N HIS A 18 1.33 9.06 18.19
CA HIS A 18 0.34 9.82 17.43
C HIS A 18 -0.76 8.93 16.84
N PHE A 19 -0.40 7.74 16.34
CA PHE A 19 -1.32 6.79 15.71
C PHE A 19 -1.60 5.54 16.55
N GLY A 20 -1.21 5.50 17.83
CA GLY A 20 -1.26 4.29 18.67
C GLY A 20 -2.65 3.75 18.98
N ASN A 21 -3.71 4.50 18.69
CA ASN A 21 -5.10 4.04 18.78
C ASN A 21 -5.57 3.29 17.52
N SER A 22 -4.78 3.31 16.45
CA SER A 22 -5.11 2.68 15.17
C SER A 22 -4.52 1.28 15.10
N ILE A 23 -5.21 0.37 14.41
CA ILE A 23 -4.86 -1.06 14.39
C ILE A 23 -3.67 -1.33 13.45
N LEU A 24 -3.53 -0.56 12.36
CA LEU A 24 -2.57 -0.79 11.29
C LEU A 24 -1.73 0.43 10.89
N LEU A 25 -2.19 1.68 11.06
CA LEU A 25 -1.51 2.86 10.47
C LEU A 25 -0.05 2.98 10.88
N ALA A 26 0.28 2.91 12.17
CA ALA A 26 1.66 3.11 12.62
C ALA A 26 2.62 2.12 11.93
N GLU A 27 2.26 0.84 11.88
CA GLU A 27 3.05 -0.19 11.21
C GLU A 27 3.06 -0.01 9.68
N GLN A 28 1.92 0.36 9.09
CA GLN A 28 1.79 0.57 7.64
C GLN A 28 2.57 1.78 7.13
N LEU A 29 2.65 2.85 7.92
CA LEU A 29 3.48 4.02 7.66
C LEU A 29 4.96 3.66 7.75
N ALA A 30 5.35 2.95 8.82
CA ALA A 30 6.72 2.48 8.98
C ALA A 30 7.16 1.62 7.78
N ARG A 31 6.34 0.65 7.37
CA ARG A 31 6.60 -0.22 6.20
C ARG A 31 6.80 0.52 4.89
N ARG A 32 6.22 1.72 4.75
CA ARG A 32 6.40 2.61 3.60
C ARG A 32 7.67 3.48 3.71
N GLY A 33 8.53 3.21 4.70
CA GLY A 33 9.76 3.96 4.94
C GLY A 33 9.56 5.29 5.68
N LEU A 34 8.34 5.60 6.14
CA LEU A 34 8.05 6.85 6.83
C LEU A 34 8.47 6.72 8.29
N THR A 35 9.54 7.44 8.66
CA THR A 35 10.15 7.36 10.00
C THR A 35 9.91 8.62 10.85
N ALA A 36 9.72 9.78 10.20
CA ALA A 36 9.37 11.02 10.87
C ALA A 36 7.85 11.24 10.91
N LEU A 37 7.35 11.81 12.01
CA LEU A 37 5.92 12.11 12.16
C LEU A 37 5.44 13.13 11.10
N THR A 38 6.27 14.11 10.75
CA THR A 38 5.95 15.11 9.71
C THR A 38 5.69 14.46 8.36
N ASP A 39 6.54 13.52 7.96
CA ASP A 39 6.43 12.83 6.67
C ASP A 39 5.20 11.91 6.66
N ALA A 40 4.92 11.25 7.78
CA ALA A 40 3.69 10.47 7.95
C ALA A 40 2.42 11.33 7.86
N GLN A 41 2.42 12.53 8.45
CA GLN A 41 1.29 13.45 8.36
C GLN A 41 1.10 13.97 6.93
N ALA A 42 2.18 14.42 6.27
CA ALA A 42 2.16 14.88 4.89
C ALA A 42 1.73 13.77 3.91
N TYR A 43 2.08 12.52 4.20
CA TYR A 43 1.66 11.36 3.41
C TYR A 43 0.15 11.07 3.51
N LEU A 44 -0.43 11.25 4.70
CA LEU A 44 -1.84 10.96 4.97
C LEU A 44 -2.76 12.13 4.64
N ASP A 45 -2.28 13.37 4.77
CA ASP A 45 -3.07 14.57 4.61
C ASP A 45 -2.32 15.61 3.77
N PRO A 46 -2.81 15.93 2.55
CA PRO A 46 -2.15 16.89 1.68
C PRO A 46 -2.05 18.29 2.28
N ALA A 47 -2.83 18.64 3.31
CA ALA A 47 -2.69 19.92 4.01
C ALA A 47 -1.35 20.08 4.75
N HIS A 48 -0.64 18.98 5.01
CA HIS A 48 0.68 18.98 5.66
C HIS A 48 1.84 18.80 4.65
N TYR A 49 1.54 18.71 3.35
CA TYR A 49 2.54 18.58 2.29
C TYR A 49 2.87 19.94 1.67
N ASP A 50 4.15 20.26 1.50
CA ASP A 50 4.60 21.47 0.84
C ASP A 50 5.05 21.15 -0.60
N PRO A 51 4.28 21.54 -1.64
CA PRO A 51 4.62 21.21 -3.02
C PRO A 51 5.81 22.03 -3.53
N ALA A 52 6.71 21.37 -4.24
CA ALA A 52 7.87 21.98 -4.85
C ALA A 52 7.46 23.09 -5.84
N SER A 53 8.31 24.10 -6.02
CA SER A 53 8.05 25.15 -7.03
C SER A 53 8.17 24.58 -8.45
N PRO A 54 7.32 25.00 -9.41
CA PRO A 54 7.49 24.60 -10.81
C PRO A 54 8.83 25.11 -11.40
N PHE A 55 9.46 26.12 -10.79
CA PHE A 55 10.73 26.69 -11.24
C PHE A 55 11.97 25.85 -10.87
N VAL A 56 11.81 24.67 -10.26
CA VAL A 56 12.91 23.71 -10.11
C VAL A 56 13.34 23.11 -11.46
N PHE A 57 12.44 23.09 -12.45
CA PHE A 57 12.80 22.75 -13.83
C PHE A 57 13.61 23.90 -14.42
N SER A 58 14.85 23.64 -14.82
CA SER A 58 15.80 24.65 -15.31
C SER A 58 15.28 25.46 -16.51
N ASP A 59 14.43 24.87 -17.34
CA ASP A 59 13.84 25.52 -18.52
C ASP A 59 12.45 26.14 -18.25
N MET A 60 11.91 26.08 -17.03
CA MET A 60 10.57 26.60 -16.73
C MET A 60 10.46 28.10 -16.97
N GLU A 61 11.48 28.89 -16.58
CA GLU A 61 11.48 30.34 -16.82
C GLU A 61 11.44 30.67 -18.32
N LYS A 62 12.17 29.89 -19.15
CA LYS A 62 12.16 30.06 -20.61
C LYS A 62 10.80 29.71 -21.19
N ALA A 63 10.20 28.61 -20.75
CA ALA A 63 8.88 28.17 -21.18
C ALA A 63 7.81 29.23 -20.85
N VAL A 64 7.72 29.65 -19.58
CA VAL A 64 6.76 30.65 -19.11
C VAL A 64 6.95 31.99 -19.83
N GLY A 65 8.18 32.49 -19.91
CA GLY A 65 8.47 33.74 -20.60
C GLY A 65 8.10 33.70 -22.09
N ARG A 66 8.30 32.55 -22.74
CA ARG A 66 7.90 32.39 -24.15
C ARG A 66 6.39 32.34 -24.34
N ILE A 67 5.67 31.69 -23.44
CA ILE A 67 4.19 31.64 -23.45
C ILE A 67 3.62 33.05 -23.22
N GLN A 68 4.14 33.79 -22.24
CA GLN A 68 3.73 35.18 -22.00
C GLN A 68 3.97 36.07 -23.23
N LYS A 69 5.10 35.89 -23.93
CA LYS A 69 5.39 36.59 -25.19
C LYS A 69 4.38 36.23 -26.28
N ALA A 70 3.98 34.96 -26.38
CA ALA A 70 2.94 34.53 -27.32
C ALA A 70 1.60 35.21 -27.03
N ILE A 71 1.19 35.22 -25.76
CA ILE A 71 -0.04 35.87 -25.30
C ILE A 71 -0.01 37.38 -25.63
N ALA A 72 1.05 38.08 -25.22
CA ALA A 72 1.18 39.53 -25.44
C ALA A 72 1.17 39.91 -26.93
N ARG A 73 1.69 39.05 -27.80
CA ARG A 73 1.75 39.26 -29.26
C ARG A 73 0.56 38.65 -30.00
N LYS A 74 -0.41 38.06 -29.30
CA LYS A 74 -1.56 37.36 -29.90
C LYS A 74 -1.14 36.28 -30.91
N GLN A 75 -0.03 35.62 -30.61
CA GLN A 75 0.50 34.52 -31.39
C GLN A 75 -0.34 33.26 -31.20
N THR A 76 -0.38 32.42 -32.23
CA THR A 76 -1.10 31.14 -32.19
C THR A 76 -0.22 30.08 -31.56
N ILE A 77 -0.67 29.51 -30.43
CA ILE A 77 -0.03 28.37 -29.77
C ILE A 77 -0.70 27.09 -30.25
N GLY A 78 0.10 26.13 -30.73
CA GLY A 78 -0.34 24.76 -31.02
C GLY A 78 0.02 23.84 -29.85
N VAL A 79 -0.94 23.09 -29.32
CA VAL A 79 -0.72 22.03 -28.34
C VAL A 79 -0.77 20.67 -29.03
N TRP A 80 0.27 19.86 -28.91
CA TRP A 80 0.30 18.49 -29.44
C TRP A 80 0.27 17.49 -28.30
N GLY A 81 -0.80 16.70 -28.19
CA GLY A 81 -0.97 15.70 -27.14
C GLY A 81 -0.77 14.26 -27.58
N ASP A 82 -1.16 13.33 -26.71
CA ASP A 82 -1.29 11.91 -27.02
C ASP A 82 -2.76 11.42 -26.89
N PHE A 83 -3.04 10.25 -27.46
CA PHE A 83 -4.39 9.70 -27.58
C PHE A 83 -4.89 8.95 -26.35
N ASP A 84 -4.07 8.69 -25.34
CA ASP A 84 -4.52 8.03 -24.12
C ASP A 84 -5.04 9.04 -23.09
N VAL A 85 -5.42 8.58 -21.89
CA VAL A 85 -6.04 9.47 -20.90
C VAL A 85 -5.07 10.51 -20.38
N ASP A 86 -3.78 10.19 -20.24
CA ASP A 86 -2.79 11.14 -19.76
C ASP A 86 -2.59 12.25 -20.80
N GLY A 87 -2.40 11.89 -22.07
CA GLY A 87 -2.32 12.84 -23.18
C GLY A 87 -3.60 13.66 -23.39
N GLN A 88 -4.78 13.05 -23.27
CA GLN A 88 -6.07 13.75 -23.38
C GLN A 88 -6.26 14.77 -22.24
N THR A 89 -5.96 14.39 -21.00
CA THR A 89 -6.09 15.28 -19.84
C THR A 89 -5.02 16.36 -19.83
N SER A 90 -3.79 16.05 -20.21
CA SER A 90 -2.69 17.00 -20.45
C SER A 90 -3.09 18.07 -21.47
N THR A 91 -3.67 17.64 -22.60
CA THR A 91 -4.11 18.54 -23.66
C THR A 91 -5.26 19.41 -23.19
N ALA A 92 -6.29 18.83 -22.57
CA ALA A 92 -7.42 19.59 -22.02
C ALA A 92 -6.96 20.64 -21.00
N LEU A 93 -6.04 20.26 -20.11
CA LEU A 93 -5.45 21.14 -19.11
C LEU A 93 -4.68 22.30 -19.75
N LEU A 94 -3.77 22.03 -20.69
CA LEU A 94 -2.99 23.07 -21.36
C LEU A 94 -3.88 23.99 -22.19
N VAL A 95 -4.78 23.41 -23.00
CA VAL A 95 -5.69 24.19 -23.84
C VAL A 95 -6.55 25.13 -23.01
N HIS A 96 -7.17 24.62 -21.93
CA HIS A 96 -8.02 25.44 -21.08
C HIS A 96 -7.21 26.44 -20.24
N GLY A 97 -6.07 26.02 -19.67
CA GLY A 97 -5.17 26.89 -18.90
C GLY A 97 -4.60 28.05 -19.71
N LEU A 98 -4.09 27.78 -20.91
CA LEU A 98 -3.55 28.79 -21.81
C LEU A 98 -4.64 29.75 -22.31
N ARG A 99 -5.83 29.25 -22.68
CA ARG A 99 -6.97 30.10 -23.05
C ARG A 99 -7.41 31.00 -21.88
N ARG A 100 -7.43 30.47 -20.66
CA ARG A 100 -7.72 31.25 -19.44
C ARG A 100 -6.67 32.34 -19.19
N ALA A 101 -5.41 32.10 -19.56
CA ALA A 101 -4.34 33.10 -19.55
C ALA A 101 -4.40 34.10 -20.74
N GLY A 102 -5.36 33.96 -21.66
CA GLY A 102 -5.57 34.86 -22.80
C GLY A 102 -4.86 34.46 -24.09
N ALA A 103 -4.33 33.23 -24.20
CA ALA A 103 -3.69 32.74 -25.41
C ALA A 103 -4.70 32.33 -26.50
N GLN A 104 -4.27 32.42 -27.77
CA GLN A 104 -4.95 31.76 -28.89
C GLN A 104 -4.39 30.36 -29.04
N VAL A 105 -5.23 29.34 -28.87
CA VAL A 105 -4.78 27.95 -28.77
C VAL A 105 -5.52 27.04 -29.75
N ARG A 106 -4.73 26.31 -30.53
CA ARG A 106 -5.14 25.16 -31.34
C ARG A 106 -4.53 23.91 -30.74
N PHE A 107 -5.16 22.76 -30.90
CA PHE A 107 -4.59 21.50 -30.44
C PHE A 107 -4.72 20.40 -31.48
N HIS A 108 -3.90 19.36 -31.33
CA HIS A 108 -3.95 18.13 -32.11
C HIS A 108 -3.76 16.94 -31.17
N ILE A 109 -4.60 15.92 -31.34
CA ILE A 109 -4.43 14.60 -30.73
C ILE A 109 -4.19 13.62 -31.89
N PRO A 110 -3.08 12.86 -31.90
CA PRO A 110 -2.78 11.97 -33.01
C PRO A 110 -3.82 10.84 -33.10
N ASN A 111 -4.27 10.54 -34.33
CA ASN A 111 -5.08 9.35 -34.56
C ASN A 111 -4.19 8.10 -34.53
N ARG A 112 -4.31 7.27 -33.49
CA ARG A 112 -3.46 6.09 -33.28
C ARG A 112 -3.38 5.14 -34.50
N ALA A 113 -4.48 4.94 -35.22
CA ALA A 113 -4.51 4.01 -36.34
C ALA A 113 -3.76 4.53 -37.57
N ARG A 114 -3.82 5.85 -37.81
CA ARG A 114 -3.21 6.51 -38.98
C ARG A 114 -1.81 7.06 -38.69
N GLU A 115 -1.65 7.67 -37.53
CA GLU A 115 -0.49 8.46 -37.13
C GLU A 115 0.45 7.67 -36.21
N SER A 116 -0.01 6.55 -35.64
CA SER A 116 0.67 5.83 -34.55
C SER A 116 0.84 6.72 -33.30
N HIS A 117 1.72 6.34 -32.38
CA HIS A 117 2.08 7.16 -31.22
C HIS A 117 3.21 8.13 -31.58
N GLY A 118 3.32 9.23 -30.84
CA GLY A 118 4.35 10.24 -31.05
C GLY A 118 3.98 11.35 -32.02
N ILE A 119 5.00 12.03 -32.55
CA ILE A 119 4.87 13.16 -33.47
C ILE A 119 5.51 12.77 -34.79
N ARG A 120 4.69 12.39 -35.77
CA ARG A 120 5.17 12.09 -37.11
C ARG A 120 5.26 13.35 -37.96
N THR A 121 6.43 13.55 -38.58
CA THR A 121 6.78 14.78 -39.31
C THR A 121 5.77 15.18 -40.38
N GLU A 122 5.13 14.24 -41.07
CA GLU A 122 4.09 14.54 -42.07
C GLU A 122 2.84 15.20 -41.46
N PHE A 123 2.36 14.74 -40.31
CA PHE A 123 1.16 15.27 -39.67
C PHE A 123 1.50 16.57 -38.91
N LEU A 124 2.72 16.68 -38.40
CA LEU A 124 3.22 17.95 -37.85
C LEU A 124 3.22 19.05 -38.91
N LYS A 125 3.65 18.74 -40.15
CA LYS A 125 3.57 19.68 -41.28
C LYS A 125 2.14 20.15 -41.53
N GLU A 126 1.17 19.23 -41.52
CA GLU A 126 -0.25 19.56 -41.71
C GLU A 126 -0.78 20.46 -40.59
N PHE A 127 -0.45 20.15 -39.32
CA PHE A 127 -0.87 20.95 -38.17
C PHE A 127 -0.29 22.37 -38.19
N MET A 128 0.93 22.52 -38.69
CA MET A 128 1.62 23.80 -38.87
C MET A 128 1.05 24.67 -40.01
N GLN A 129 0.39 24.09 -41.02
CA GLN A 129 -0.07 24.82 -42.22
C GLN A 129 -0.88 26.10 -41.92
N PRO A 130 -1.83 26.12 -40.95
CA PRO A 130 -2.64 27.31 -40.72
C PRO A 130 -1.91 28.43 -39.96
N GLY A 131 -0.62 28.27 -39.68
CA GLY A 131 0.23 29.24 -38.98
C GLY A 131 0.26 28.98 -37.47
N LEU A 132 1.38 28.42 -37.00
CA LEU A 132 1.71 28.30 -35.58
C LEU A 132 2.95 29.15 -35.29
N ASP A 133 2.95 29.82 -34.14
CA ASP A 133 4.08 30.63 -33.65
C ASP A 133 4.85 29.93 -32.53
N LEU A 134 4.19 29.01 -31.83
CA LEU A 134 4.74 28.24 -30.72
C LEU A 134 4.07 26.87 -30.70
N LEU A 135 4.88 25.81 -30.62
CA LEU A 135 4.42 24.46 -30.36
C LEU A 135 4.67 24.11 -28.89
N ILE A 136 3.68 23.54 -28.23
CA ILE A 136 3.82 22.93 -26.91
C ILE A 136 3.42 21.47 -27.03
N THR A 137 4.34 20.54 -26.75
CA THR A 137 4.00 19.11 -26.68
C THR A 137 3.57 18.76 -25.27
N CYS A 138 2.73 17.75 -25.11
CA CYS A 138 2.38 17.19 -23.81
C CYS A 138 2.20 15.68 -23.89
N ASP A 139 2.75 14.98 -22.91
CA ASP A 139 2.77 13.51 -22.83
C ASP A 139 3.43 12.82 -24.05
N THR A 140 4.20 13.59 -24.82
CA THR A 140 4.89 13.11 -26.00
C THR A 140 5.96 14.11 -26.45
N GLY A 141 6.85 13.66 -27.33
CA GLY A 141 7.84 14.49 -28.01
C GLY A 141 9.29 14.24 -27.60
N ILE A 142 9.59 13.69 -26.40
CA ILE A 142 10.98 13.54 -25.93
C ILE A 142 11.81 12.61 -26.83
N SER A 143 11.16 11.68 -27.52
CA SER A 143 11.80 10.76 -28.47
C SER A 143 11.68 11.19 -29.93
N GLU A 144 11.00 12.31 -30.24
CA GLU A 144 10.60 12.69 -31.60
C GLU A 144 11.58 13.65 -32.26
N LEU A 145 12.84 13.20 -32.36
CA LEU A 145 13.98 13.98 -32.86
C LEU A 145 13.71 14.60 -34.23
N ASP A 146 13.31 13.80 -35.22
CA ASP A 146 13.18 14.25 -36.61
C ASP A 146 12.06 15.29 -36.77
N ALA A 147 10.93 15.09 -36.08
CA ALA A 147 9.79 15.99 -36.16
C ALA A 147 10.08 17.34 -35.50
N LEU A 148 10.71 17.34 -34.32
CA LEU A 148 11.05 18.57 -33.62
C LEU A 148 12.23 19.31 -34.26
N GLN A 149 13.17 18.59 -34.88
CA GLN A 149 14.18 19.20 -35.77
C GLN A 149 13.53 19.91 -36.95
N TYR A 150 12.55 19.26 -37.59
CA TYR A 150 11.83 19.88 -38.70
C TYR A 150 11.11 21.17 -38.27
N ALA A 151 10.35 21.14 -37.17
CA ALA A 151 9.65 22.33 -36.64
C ALA A 151 10.62 23.48 -36.36
N THR A 152 11.71 23.20 -35.64
CA THR A 152 12.74 24.19 -35.31
C THR A 152 13.40 24.77 -36.57
N ALA A 153 13.68 23.94 -37.58
CA ALA A 153 14.23 24.38 -38.86
C ALA A 153 13.27 25.27 -39.68
N GLN A 154 11.96 25.18 -39.43
CA GLN A 154 10.96 26.10 -39.98
C GLN A 154 10.80 27.39 -39.16
N GLY A 155 11.60 27.59 -38.11
CA GLY A 155 11.54 28.76 -37.23
C GLY A 155 10.40 28.72 -36.21
N LEU A 156 9.80 27.55 -35.98
CA LEU A 156 8.80 27.35 -34.93
C LEU A 156 9.50 27.12 -33.59
N ASP A 157 9.22 27.96 -32.59
CA ASP A 157 9.67 27.71 -31.23
C ASP A 157 8.91 26.51 -30.65
N VAL A 158 9.61 25.63 -29.94
CA VAL A 158 9.03 24.42 -29.32
C VAL A 158 9.28 24.44 -27.81
N ILE A 159 8.22 24.24 -27.02
CA ILE A 159 8.30 23.87 -25.60
C ILE A 159 7.89 22.40 -25.51
N LEU A 160 8.80 21.56 -25.05
CA LEU A 160 8.55 20.14 -24.92
C LEU A 160 8.13 19.84 -23.48
N THR A 161 6.93 19.29 -23.28
CA THR A 161 6.52 18.72 -21.99
C THR A 161 6.22 17.23 -22.17
N ASP A 162 6.90 16.39 -21.39
CA ASP A 162 6.84 14.94 -21.51
C ASP A 162 7.39 14.32 -20.21
N HIS A 163 7.10 13.05 -19.94
CA HIS A 163 7.55 12.31 -18.76
C HIS A 163 8.25 10.98 -19.09
N HIS A 164 8.25 10.60 -20.38
CA HIS A 164 8.93 9.40 -20.86
C HIS A 164 10.45 9.46 -20.63
N SER A 165 11.07 8.27 -20.67
CA SER A 165 12.52 8.11 -20.53
C SER A 165 13.31 8.96 -21.53
N LEU A 166 14.39 9.57 -21.06
CA LEU A 166 15.25 10.42 -21.90
C LEU A 166 16.04 9.55 -22.90
N PRO A 167 15.99 9.85 -24.21
CA PRO A 167 16.88 9.21 -25.19
C PRO A 167 18.32 9.72 -25.07
N GLU A 168 19.26 9.03 -25.73
CA GLU A 168 20.67 9.46 -25.79
C GLU A 168 20.84 10.85 -26.41
N GLN A 169 20.02 11.16 -27.42
CA GLN A 169 19.99 12.46 -28.09
C GLN A 169 18.62 13.10 -27.88
N LEU A 170 18.61 14.24 -27.17
CA LEU A 170 17.40 15.02 -26.97
C LEU A 170 17.01 15.79 -28.24
N PRO A 171 15.71 15.92 -28.54
CA PRO A 171 15.21 16.75 -29.63
C PRO A 171 15.50 18.24 -29.37
N PRO A 172 15.66 19.06 -30.44
CA PRO A 172 15.79 20.49 -30.27
C PRO A 172 14.47 21.10 -29.80
N ALA A 173 14.55 21.87 -28.72
CA ALA A 173 13.45 22.67 -28.20
C ALA A 173 13.99 23.94 -27.53
N LEU A 174 13.18 24.99 -27.46
CA LEU A 174 13.50 26.21 -26.71
C LEU A 174 13.56 25.92 -25.21
N ALA A 175 12.69 25.03 -24.74
CA ALA A 175 12.56 24.59 -23.35
C ALA A 175 12.14 23.13 -23.31
N ILE A 176 12.78 22.33 -22.46
CA ILE A 176 12.40 20.94 -22.17
C ILE A 176 11.99 20.83 -20.71
N ILE A 177 10.72 20.49 -20.46
CA ILE A 177 10.17 20.23 -19.14
C ILE A 177 9.87 18.74 -19.06
N ASN A 178 10.79 17.98 -18.46
CA ASN A 178 10.62 16.56 -18.22
C ASN A 178 11.09 16.19 -16.80
N PRO A 179 10.25 15.51 -15.99
CA PRO A 179 10.57 15.13 -14.62
C PRO A 179 11.83 14.25 -14.50
N ARG A 180 12.16 13.48 -15.53
CA ARG A 180 13.38 12.66 -15.59
C ARG A 180 14.68 13.47 -15.69
N MET A 181 14.59 14.79 -15.88
CA MET A 181 15.74 15.71 -15.81
C MET A 181 16.03 16.20 -14.38
N LEU A 182 15.14 15.96 -13.43
CA LEU A 182 15.36 16.24 -12.00
C LEU A 182 16.17 15.11 -11.35
N PRO A 183 16.77 15.34 -10.17
CA PRO A 183 17.34 14.26 -9.37
C PRO A 183 16.33 13.13 -9.13
N GLU A 184 16.78 11.88 -9.13
CA GLU A 184 15.91 10.70 -9.02
C GLU A 184 15.05 10.72 -7.74
N ASP A 185 15.61 11.21 -6.64
CA ASP A 185 14.96 11.36 -5.33
C ASP A 185 14.06 12.60 -5.20
N HIS A 186 14.00 13.45 -6.23
CA HIS A 186 13.14 14.63 -6.20
C HIS A 186 11.66 14.23 -6.26
N PRO A 187 10.74 14.82 -5.48
CA PRO A 187 9.32 14.40 -5.41
C PRO A 187 8.53 14.54 -6.72
N MET A 188 9.07 15.28 -7.69
CA MET A 188 8.52 15.43 -9.04
C MET A 188 9.23 14.57 -10.10
N SER A 189 10.22 13.76 -9.78
CA SER A 189 11.04 12.99 -10.76
C SER A 189 10.24 11.93 -11.54
N HIS A 190 9.04 11.61 -11.06
CA HIS A 190 8.16 10.58 -11.61
C HIS A 190 6.76 11.11 -11.98
N LEU A 191 6.60 12.42 -12.14
CA LEU A 191 5.31 12.99 -12.56
C LEU A 191 4.77 12.32 -13.83
N ALA A 192 3.46 12.13 -13.88
CA ALA A 192 2.75 11.80 -15.12
C ALA A 192 2.88 12.94 -16.16
N GLY A 193 2.51 12.68 -17.42
CA GLY A 193 2.43 13.69 -18.48
C GLY A 193 1.54 14.86 -18.07
N VAL A 194 0.35 14.59 -17.51
CA VAL A 194 -0.58 15.63 -17.04
C VAL A 194 -0.04 16.40 -15.85
N GLY A 195 0.72 15.73 -14.96
CA GLY A 195 1.41 16.37 -13.85
C GLY A 195 2.48 17.34 -14.34
N THR A 196 3.22 16.94 -15.38
CA THR A 196 4.26 17.77 -16.02
C THR A 196 3.64 18.98 -16.73
N ALA A 197 2.57 18.77 -17.50
CA ALA A 197 1.80 19.83 -18.14
C ALA A 197 1.17 20.80 -17.11
N PHE A 198 0.71 20.27 -15.97
CA PHE A 198 0.19 21.06 -14.86
C PHE A 198 1.26 21.99 -14.27
N GLN A 199 2.52 21.56 -14.14
CA GLN A 199 3.59 22.45 -13.66
C GLN A 199 3.84 23.64 -14.59
N VAL A 200 3.66 23.48 -15.90
CA VAL A 200 3.76 24.60 -16.86
C VAL A 200 2.62 25.60 -16.66
N ILE A 201 1.38 25.13 -16.52
CA ILE A 201 0.24 26.02 -16.21
C ILE A 201 0.40 26.67 -14.84
N ARG A 202 0.86 25.93 -13.84
CA ARG A 202 1.14 26.46 -12.50
C ARG A 202 2.20 27.56 -12.55
N GLY A 203 3.34 27.33 -13.20
CA GLY A 203 4.39 28.34 -13.39
C GLY A 203 3.89 29.58 -14.15
N LEU A 204 3.08 29.37 -15.19
CA LEU A 204 2.44 30.47 -15.92
C LEU A 204 1.50 31.26 -14.99
N PHE A 205 0.62 30.59 -14.25
CA PHE A 205 -0.37 31.23 -13.36
C PHE A 205 0.30 31.95 -12.18
N GLU A 206 1.39 31.40 -11.64
CA GLU A 206 2.23 32.06 -10.64
C GLU A 206 2.81 33.39 -11.16
N SER A 207 3.14 33.46 -12.45
CA SER A 207 3.71 34.65 -13.10
C SER A 207 2.69 35.73 -13.50
N ILE A 208 1.40 35.37 -13.61
CA ILE A 208 0.32 36.29 -14.01
C ILE A 208 -0.76 36.49 -12.93
N ASN A 209 -0.44 36.13 -11.68
CA ASN A 209 -1.29 36.30 -10.50
C ASN A 209 -2.65 35.58 -10.57
N LEU A 210 -2.66 34.37 -11.16
CA LEU A 210 -3.83 33.47 -11.25
C LEU A 210 -3.61 32.17 -10.44
N ARG A 211 -2.85 32.23 -9.35
CA ARG A 211 -2.40 31.05 -8.58
C ARG A 211 -3.55 30.12 -8.17
N ASP A 212 -4.62 30.68 -7.60
CA ASP A 212 -5.75 29.89 -7.09
C ASP A 212 -6.54 29.17 -8.18
N ALA A 213 -6.50 29.68 -9.42
CA ALA A 213 -7.20 29.09 -10.56
C ALA A 213 -6.61 27.72 -10.96
N VAL A 214 -5.38 27.41 -10.54
CA VAL A 214 -4.74 26.12 -10.85
C VAL A 214 -5.48 24.95 -10.19
N ASN A 215 -6.20 25.20 -9.08
CA ASN A 215 -6.99 24.19 -8.38
C ASN A 215 -8.14 23.64 -9.23
N ASP A 216 -8.54 24.35 -10.30
CA ASP A 216 -9.60 23.94 -11.22
C ASP A 216 -9.25 22.76 -12.13
N TYR A 217 -7.98 22.37 -12.13
CA TYR A 217 -7.44 21.33 -13.00
C TYR A 217 -7.01 20.07 -12.24
N LEU A 218 -7.05 20.08 -10.91
CA LEU A 218 -6.55 18.97 -10.08
C LEU A 218 -7.30 17.66 -10.32
N ASP A 219 -8.57 17.73 -10.72
CA ASP A 219 -9.33 16.56 -11.13
C ASP A 219 -8.83 15.95 -12.45
N LEU A 220 -8.45 16.77 -13.44
CA LEU A 220 -7.80 16.29 -14.66
C LEU A 220 -6.42 15.70 -14.36
N VAL A 221 -5.66 16.32 -13.45
CA VAL A 221 -4.35 15.80 -13.00
C VAL A 221 -4.52 14.42 -12.37
N ALA A 222 -5.42 14.27 -11.38
CA ALA A 222 -5.66 12.97 -10.77
C ALA A 222 -6.17 11.92 -11.77
N LEU A 223 -7.04 12.31 -12.71
CA LEU A 223 -7.56 11.41 -13.74
C LEU A 223 -6.43 10.86 -14.64
N GLY A 224 -5.57 11.73 -15.16
CA GLY A 224 -4.45 11.32 -16.02
C GLY A 224 -3.41 10.51 -15.24
N THR A 225 -2.98 11.01 -14.07
CA THR A 225 -2.00 10.33 -13.20
C THR A 225 -2.43 8.91 -12.82
N ILE A 226 -3.69 8.71 -12.40
CA ILE A 226 -4.18 7.38 -12.02
C ILE A 226 -4.38 6.50 -13.26
N ALA A 227 -4.79 7.08 -14.39
CA ALA A 227 -4.99 6.33 -15.63
C ALA A 227 -3.67 5.85 -16.27
N ASP A 228 -2.58 6.60 -16.09
CA ASP A 228 -1.25 6.26 -16.59
C ASP A 228 -0.51 5.22 -15.73
N LEU A 229 -1.04 4.92 -14.54
CA LEU A 229 -0.48 3.93 -13.61
C LEU A 229 0.95 4.28 -13.14
N VAL A 230 1.32 5.57 -13.14
CA VAL A 230 2.55 6.03 -12.48
C VAL A 230 2.52 5.75 -10.98
N GLU A 231 3.70 5.74 -10.37
CA GLU A 231 3.82 5.55 -8.93
C GLU A 231 3.16 6.73 -8.17
N LEU A 232 2.24 6.39 -7.27
CA LEU A 232 1.51 7.33 -6.41
C LEU A 232 2.35 7.66 -5.17
N GLU A 233 3.49 8.28 -5.43
CA GLU A 233 4.45 8.79 -4.44
C GLU A 233 4.71 10.28 -4.68
N GLY A 234 5.31 10.97 -3.70
CA GLY A 234 5.67 12.39 -3.83
C GLY A 234 4.53 13.27 -4.34
N GLU A 235 4.81 14.06 -5.39
CA GLU A 235 3.83 14.99 -5.95
C GLU A 235 2.69 14.30 -6.73
N ASN A 236 2.91 13.12 -7.33
CA ASN A 236 1.81 12.37 -7.95
C ASN A 236 0.75 12.01 -6.91
N ARG A 237 1.18 11.53 -5.74
CA ARG A 237 0.28 11.22 -4.62
C ARG A 237 -0.47 12.47 -4.15
N TYR A 238 0.26 13.55 -3.93
CA TYR A 238 -0.29 14.81 -3.45
C TYR A 238 -1.38 15.34 -4.40
N TYR A 239 -1.12 15.40 -5.70
CA TYR A 239 -2.13 15.86 -6.67
C TYR A 239 -3.28 14.88 -6.84
N ALA A 240 -3.02 13.57 -6.76
CA ALA A 240 -4.09 12.57 -6.77
C ALA A 240 -5.04 12.74 -5.58
N GLN A 241 -4.51 12.97 -4.36
CA GLN A 241 -5.32 13.24 -3.15
C GLN A 241 -6.21 14.47 -3.34
N LEU A 242 -5.63 15.58 -3.80
CA LEU A 242 -6.40 16.81 -4.02
C LEU A 242 -7.42 16.68 -5.15
N GLY A 243 -7.07 16.02 -6.24
CA GLY A 243 -7.96 15.82 -7.38
C GLY A 243 -9.14 14.91 -7.05
N LEU A 244 -8.92 13.83 -6.30
CA LEU A 244 -9.99 12.96 -5.81
C LEU A 244 -10.92 13.70 -4.84
N SER A 245 -10.35 14.50 -3.92
CA SER A 245 -11.14 15.37 -3.04
C SER A 245 -11.99 16.36 -3.84
N ARG A 246 -11.42 16.96 -4.90
CA ARG A 246 -12.15 17.83 -5.81
C ARG A 246 -13.28 17.10 -6.53
N MET A 247 -13.05 15.90 -7.05
CA MET A 247 -14.10 15.11 -7.70
C MET A 247 -15.25 14.75 -6.75
N ALA A 248 -14.95 14.52 -5.46
CA ALA A 248 -15.96 14.27 -4.45
C ALA A 248 -16.81 15.51 -4.10
N GLY A 249 -16.19 16.70 -4.06
CA GLY A 249 -16.88 17.95 -3.72
C GLY A 249 -17.55 18.66 -4.89
N ALA A 250 -16.91 18.67 -6.06
CA ALA A 250 -17.32 19.41 -7.26
C ALA A 250 -16.92 18.63 -8.53
N MET A 251 -17.66 17.57 -8.83
CA MET A 251 -17.39 16.71 -9.98
C MET A 251 -17.57 17.46 -11.30
N ARG A 252 -16.59 17.30 -12.20
CA ARG A 252 -16.66 17.80 -13.57
C ARG A 252 -17.86 17.18 -14.33
N PRO A 253 -18.65 17.97 -15.07
CA PRO A 253 -19.85 17.50 -15.77
C PRO A 253 -19.61 16.29 -16.67
N ALA A 254 -18.49 16.28 -17.41
CA ALA A 254 -18.08 15.15 -18.25
C ALA A 254 -17.91 13.83 -17.49
N LEU A 255 -17.26 13.88 -16.32
CA LEU A 255 -17.07 12.68 -15.48
C LEU A 255 -18.40 12.21 -14.89
N SER A 256 -19.25 13.15 -14.46
CA SER A 256 -20.60 12.82 -13.98
C SER A 256 -21.44 12.12 -15.05
N ALA A 257 -21.42 12.63 -16.29
CA ALA A 257 -22.13 12.01 -17.41
C ALA A 257 -21.62 10.59 -17.71
N MET A 258 -20.30 10.39 -17.68
CA MET A 258 -19.71 9.05 -17.86
C MET A 258 -20.13 8.07 -16.76
N LEU A 259 -20.11 8.50 -15.49
CA LEU A 259 -20.50 7.66 -14.36
C LEU A 259 -21.99 7.30 -14.41
N GLU A 260 -22.85 8.25 -14.78
CA GLU A 260 -24.27 7.99 -14.96
C GLU A 260 -24.51 6.96 -16.07
N CYS A 261 -23.90 7.14 -17.25
CA CYS A 261 -23.97 6.16 -18.34
C CYS A 261 -23.44 4.79 -17.94
N ALA A 262 -22.40 4.75 -17.10
CA ALA A 262 -21.80 3.52 -16.61
C ALA A 262 -22.61 2.82 -15.49
N GLY A 263 -23.68 3.44 -14.98
CA GLY A 263 -24.51 2.91 -13.89
C GLY A 263 -23.97 3.17 -12.48
N TYR A 264 -23.04 4.11 -12.34
CA TYR A 264 -22.40 4.52 -11.09
C TYR A 264 -22.91 5.88 -10.60
N ARG A 265 -24.19 6.19 -10.84
CA ARG A 265 -24.78 7.47 -10.43
C ARG A 265 -24.68 7.63 -8.91
N ASN A 266 -24.19 8.79 -8.47
CA ASN A 266 -23.95 9.14 -7.06
C ASN A 266 -22.93 8.24 -6.34
N SER A 267 -22.10 7.46 -7.05
CA SER A 267 -20.95 6.82 -6.40
C SER A 267 -19.87 7.86 -6.10
N GLY A 268 -19.24 7.78 -4.93
CA GLY A 268 -17.97 8.47 -4.70
C GLY A 268 -16.92 8.03 -5.73
N VAL A 269 -15.99 8.91 -6.10
CA VAL A 269 -14.90 8.60 -7.02
C VAL A 269 -13.68 8.19 -6.24
N ASN A 270 -13.08 7.07 -6.63
CA ASN A 270 -11.80 6.60 -6.14
C ASN A 270 -10.93 6.12 -7.31
N GLU A 271 -9.73 5.67 -7.00
CA GLU A 271 -8.72 5.23 -7.95
C GLU A 271 -9.20 4.01 -8.73
N SER A 272 -9.98 3.13 -8.09
CA SER A 272 -10.57 1.97 -8.76
C SER A 272 -11.62 2.39 -9.80
N LEU A 273 -12.46 3.38 -9.49
CA LEU A 273 -13.44 3.89 -10.44
C LEU A 273 -12.75 4.62 -11.61
N ILE A 274 -11.66 5.35 -11.33
CA ILE A 274 -10.84 5.93 -12.38
C ILE A 274 -10.22 4.83 -13.26
N GLY A 275 -9.45 3.91 -12.68
CA GLY A 275 -8.68 2.90 -13.40
C GLY A 275 -9.53 1.86 -14.14
N TYR A 276 -10.69 1.47 -13.60
CA TYR A 276 -11.52 0.39 -14.17
C TYR A 276 -12.81 0.88 -14.84
N THR A 277 -13.25 2.12 -14.61
CA THR A 277 -14.50 2.64 -15.18
C THR A 277 -14.26 3.83 -16.11
N LEU A 278 -13.65 4.92 -15.63
CA LEU A 278 -13.47 6.14 -16.43
C LEU A 278 -12.37 5.98 -17.49
N ALA A 279 -11.16 5.59 -17.08
CA ALA A 279 -10.01 5.50 -17.96
C ALA A 279 -10.23 4.52 -19.13
N PRO A 280 -10.84 3.32 -18.96
CA PRO A 280 -11.09 2.41 -20.08
C PRO A 280 -12.06 2.95 -21.13
N ARG A 281 -12.97 3.87 -20.76
CA ARG A 281 -13.92 4.50 -21.68
C ARG A 281 -13.25 5.59 -22.52
N LEU A 282 -12.47 6.46 -21.88
CA LEU A 282 -11.67 7.47 -22.58
C LEU A 282 -10.63 6.82 -23.50
N ASN A 283 -9.96 5.77 -23.02
CA ASN A 283 -9.02 4.97 -23.81
C ASN A 283 -9.67 4.16 -24.93
N ALA A 284 -10.98 3.91 -24.90
CA ALA A 284 -11.66 3.19 -25.99
C ALA A 284 -11.63 4.01 -27.28
N VAL A 285 -11.73 5.35 -27.16
CA VAL A 285 -11.65 6.26 -28.32
C VAL A 285 -10.28 6.18 -28.96
N GLY A 286 -9.20 6.43 -28.23
CA GLY A 286 -7.83 6.36 -28.79
C GLY A 286 -7.42 4.99 -29.34
N ARG A 287 -8.24 3.95 -29.12
CA ARG A 287 -8.04 2.60 -29.69
C ARG A 287 -8.87 2.33 -30.94
N LEU A 288 -10.01 2.98 -31.10
CA LEU A 288 -11.01 2.66 -32.12
C LEU A 288 -11.29 3.83 -33.07
N GLU A 289 -11.09 5.08 -32.64
CA GLU A 289 -11.54 6.30 -33.31
C GLU A 289 -10.57 7.49 -33.05
N ASP A 290 -10.97 8.70 -33.46
CA ASP A 290 -10.27 9.96 -33.19
C ASP A 290 -10.53 10.49 -31.77
N ALA A 291 -9.47 10.60 -30.97
CA ALA A 291 -9.52 11.02 -29.57
C ALA A 291 -9.64 12.55 -29.38
N GLY A 292 -9.55 13.37 -30.43
CA GLY A 292 -9.67 14.83 -30.33
C GLY A 292 -10.96 15.30 -29.66
N ARG A 293 -12.09 14.61 -29.90
CA ARG A 293 -13.38 14.92 -29.29
C ARG A 293 -13.39 14.82 -27.76
N ASN A 294 -12.49 14.02 -27.17
CA ASN A 294 -12.42 13.86 -25.71
C ASN A 294 -11.90 15.12 -25.02
N VAL A 295 -11.04 15.91 -25.68
CA VAL A 295 -10.56 17.18 -25.14
C VAL A 295 -11.74 18.14 -24.99
N ASP A 296 -12.56 18.29 -26.03
CA ASP A 296 -13.75 19.16 -25.97
C ASP A 296 -14.78 18.62 -24.97
N PHE A 297 -14.93 17.29 -24.87
CA PHE A 297 -15.79 16.65 -23.87
C PHE A 297 -15.39 16.98 -22.44
N LEU A 298 -14.10 16.85 -22.09
CA LEU A 298 -13.59 17.16 -20.76
C LEU A 298 -13.71 18.66 -20.40
N LEU A 299 -13.86 19.53 -21.38
CA LEU A 299 -13.93 20.98 -21.20
C LEU A 299 -15.35 21.56 -21.35
N SER A 300 -16.35 20.75 -21.69
CA SER A 300 -17.70 21.23 -21.99
C SER A 300 -18.61 21.28 -20.76
N ASP A 301 -19.51 22.25 -20.77
CA ASP A 301 -20.65 22.38 -19.84
C ASP A 301 -22.01 22.17 -20.56
N ASP A 302 -22.00 21.85 -21.86
CA ASP A 302 -23.22 21.60 -22.65
C ASP A 302 -23.77 20.20 -22.35
N ALA A 303 -24.86 20.15 -21.59
CA ALA A 303 -25.50 18.92 -21.14
C ALA A 303 -25.86 17.95 -22.31
N ASP A 304 -26.33 18.47 -23.44
CA ASP A 304 -26.72 17.62 -24.58
C ASP A 304 -25.48 17.01 -25.24
N PHE A 305 -24.44 17.82 -25.45
CA PHE A 305 -23.16 17.34 -25.97
C PHE A 305 -22.51 16.32 -25.03
N LEU A 306 -22.56 16.56 -23.72
CA LEU A 306 -22.01 15.68 -22.70
C LEU A 306 -22.73 14.33 -22.67
N GLN A 307 -24.07 14.32 -22.67
CA GLN A 307 -24.85 13.09 -22.65
C GLN A 307 -24.63 12.26 -23.92
N GLN A 308 -24.63 12.91 -25.09
CA GLN A 308 -24.38 12.23 -26.36
C GLN A 308 -22.97 11.63 -26.42
N THR A 309 -21.97 12.39 -25.98
CA THR A 309 -20.57 11.94 -26.00
C THR A 309 -20.35 10.83 -24.97
N ALA A 310 -20.92 10.92 -23.77
CA ALA A 310 -20.85 9.86 -22.77
C ALA A 310 -21.49 8.54 -23.24
N GLY A 311 -22.64 8.61 -23.93
CA GLY A 311 -23.26 7.44 -24.56
C GLY A 311 -22.38 6.82 -25.64
N TRP A 312 -21.80 7.64 -26.51
CA TRP A 312 -20.85 7.19 -27.53
C TRP A 312 -19.59 6.53 -26.93
N LEU A 313 -19.04 7.09 -25.84
CA LEU A 313 -17.92 6.48 -25.11
C LEU A 313 -18.28 5.11 -24.51
N GLU A 314 -19.50 4.92 -24.02
CA GLU A 314 -19.98 3.63 -23.51
C GLU A 314 -20.08 2.59 -24.63
N ASP A 315 -20.61 2.99 -25.78
CA ASP A 315 -20.72 2.13 -26.96
C ASP A 315 -19.33 1.69 -27.46
N LEU A 316 -18.38 2.63 -27.57
CA LEU A 316 -17.00 2.32 -27.95
C LEU A 316 -16.31 1.41 -26.94
N ASN A 317 -16.49 1.63 -25.64
CA ASN A 317 -15.94 0.73 -24.63
C ASN A 317 -16.54 -0.67 -24.72
N SER A 318 -17.83 -0.79 -25.04
CA SER A 318 -18.50 -2.06 -25.27
C SER A 318 -17.94 -2.78 -26.49
N GLN A 319 -17.75 -2.07 -27.61
CA GLN A 319 -17.10 -2.59 -28.82
C GLN A 319 -15.66 -3.03 -28.56
N ARG A 320 -14.88 -2.22 -27.84
CA ARG A 320 -13.52 -2.56 -27.42
C ARG A 320 -13.49 -3.85 -26.60
N LYS A 321 -14.39 -4.01 -25.63
CA LYS A 321 -14.48 -5.24 -24.82
C LYS A 321 -14.78 -6.47 -25.69
N LEU A 322 -15.72 -6.34 -26.63
CA LEU A 322 -16.05 -7.41 -27.58
C LEU A 322 -14.84 -7.77 -28.47
N ALA A 323 -14.12 -6.78 -28.98
CA ALA A 323 -12.92 -6.99 -29.79
C ALA A 323 -11.80 -7.68 -28.98
N VAL A 324 -11.55 -7.24 -27.74
CA VAL A 324 -10.61 -7.89 -26.81
C VAL A 324 -10.98 -9.36 -26.58
N GLU A 325 -12.26 -9.63 -26.31
CA GLU A 325 -12.73 -11.00 -26.10
C GLU A 325 -12.57 -11.85 -27.35
N GLY A 326 -12.87 -11.31 -28.54
CA GLY A 326 -12.67 -12.00 -29.81
C GLY A 326 -11.21 -12.38 -30.07
N VAL A 327 -10.28 -11.46 -29.82
CA VAL A 327 -8.83 -11.72 -29.94
C VAL A 327 -8.39 -12.77 -28.91
N TYR A 328 -8.81 -12.62 -27.65
CA TYR A 328 -8.46 -13.55 -26.57
C TYR A 328 -8.95 -14.98 -26.86
N GLN A 329 -10.23 -15.15 -27.20
CA GLN A 329 -10.79 -16.47 -27.54
C GLN A 329 -10.14 -17.06 -28.78
N SER A 330 -9.87 -16.23 -29.80
CA SER A 330 -9.15 -16.68 -30.99
C SER A 330 -7.73 -17.15 -30.68
N ALA A 331 -7.01 -16.44 -29.81
CA ALA A 331 -5.66 -16.83 -29.39
C ALA A 331 -5.70 -18.12 -28.54
N ARG A 332 -6.68 -18.24 -27.65
CA ARG A 332 -6.89 -19.46 -26.85
C ARG A 332 -7.17 -20.68 -27.72
N ALA A 333 -8.06 -20.56 -28.70
CA ALA A 333 -8.36 -21.62 -29.66
C ALA A 333 -7.12 -22.07 -30.46
N MET A 334 -6.16 -21.18 -30.73
CA MET A 334 -4.89 -21.56 -31.35
C MET A 334 -4.04 -22.42 -30.41
N LEU A 335 -3.97 -22.07 -29.12
CA LEU A 335 -3.25 -22.84 -28.11
C LEU A 335 -3.90 -24.21 -27.85
N ASP A 336 -5.23 -24.28 -27.85
CA ASP A 336 -5.96 -25.55 -27.71
C ASP A 336 -5.76 -26.46 -28.92
N LYS A 337 -5.68 -25.89 -30.14
CA LYS A 337 -5.42 -26.62 -31.38
C LYS A 337 -3.97 -27.10 -31.49
N GLU A 338 -3.01 -26.32 -30.98
CA GLU A 338 -1.58 -26.63 -31.02
C GLU A 338 -0.93 -26.47 -29.62
N PRO A 339 -1.11 -27.46 -28.72
CA PRO A 339 -0.61 -27.37 -27.35
C PRO A 339 0.91 -27.22 -27.23
N ALA A 340 1.67 -27.57 -28.28
CA ALA A 340 3.12 -27.36 -28.34
C ALA A 340 3.49 -25.86 -28.23
N LEU A 341 2.63 -24.95 -28.69
CA LEU A 341 2.84 -23.50 -28.58
C LEU A 341 2.90 -23.03 -27.11
N ALA A 342 2.18 -23.70 -26.21
CA ALA A 342 2.18 -23.36 -24.78
C ALA A 342 3.48 -23.78 -24.06
N GLN A 343 4.30 -24.65 -24.67
CA GLN A 343 5.56 -25.13 -24.10
C GLN A 343 6.71 -24.10 -24.22
N TYR A 344 6.57 -23.14 -25.13
CA TYR A 344 7.50 -22.02 -25.24
C TYR A 344 7.50 -21.18 -23.95
N ALA A 345 8.63 -20.50 -23.70
CA ALA A 345 8.74 -19.58 -22.56
C ALA A 345 8.06 -18.24 -22.82
N VAL A 346 7.74 -17.94 -24.08
CA VAL A 346 6.96 -16.79 -24.54
C VAL A 346 5.90 -17.28 -25.51
N LEU A 347 4.66 -16.82 -25.36
CA LEU A 347 3.59 -17.16 -26.29
C LEU A 347 3.64 -16.19 -27.48
N VAL A 348 3.98 -16.67 -28.67
CA VAL A 348 4.01 -15.84 -29.90
C VAL A 348 2.94 -16.33 -30.87
N LEU A 349 1.83 -15.58 -30.93
CA LEU A 349 0.65 -15.92 -31.73
C LEU A 349 0.37 -14.80 -32.74
N ALA A 350 0.01 -15.18 -33.95
CA ALA A 350 -0.33 -14.25 -35.02
C ALA A 350 -1.53 -14.73 -35.82
N LYS A 351 -2.45 -13.84 -36.15
CA LYS A 351 -3.62 -14.14 -37.00
C LYS A 351 -4.10 -12.88 -37.73
N SER A 352 -4.68 -13.05 -38.91
CA SER A 352 -5.35 -11.96 -39.62
C SER A 352 -6.71 -11.63 -38.99
N GLY A 353 -7.12 -10.37 -39.11
CA GLY A 353 -8.41 -9.87 -38.61
C GLY A 353 -8.43 -9.59 -37.11
N TRP A 354 -7.28 -9.55 -36.45
CA TRP A 354 -7.18 -9.08 -35.08
C TRP A 354 -7.10 -7.54 -35.06
N GLU A 355 -7.95 -6.93 -34.23
CA GLU A 355 -8.01 -5.48 -34.10
C GLU A 355 -6.72 -4.95 -33.45
N LYS A 356 -5.96 -4.14 -34.20
CA LYS A 356 -4.60 -3.70 -33.81
C LYS A 356 -4.64 -2.88 -32.51
N GLY A 357 -5.70 -2.11 -32.28
CA GLY A 357 -5.88 -1.28 -31.07
C GLY A 357 -6.07 -2.07 -29.76
N VAL A 358 -6.40 -3.37 -29.84
CA VAL A 358 -6.78 -4.17 -28.66
C VAL A 358 -5.88 -5.39 -28.39
N VAL A 359 -5.01 -5.79 -29.32
CA VAL A 359 -4.12 -6.97 -29.14
C VAL A 359 -3.29 -6.89 -27.87
N GLY A 360 -2.82 -5.69 -27.48
CA GLY A 360 -2.06 -5.51 -26.23
C GLY A 360 -2.86 -5.83 -24.96
N ILE A 361 -4.17 -5.57 -24.94
CA ILE A 361 -5.04 -5.87 -23.79
C ILE A 361 -5.31 -7.38 -23.72
N ALA A 362 -5.57 -8.02 -24.87
CA ALA A 362 -5.74 -9.46 -24.94
C ALA A 362 -4.44 -10.20 -24.54
N ALA A 363 -3.28 -9.66 -24.91
CA ALA A 363 -1.98 -10.18 -24.49
C ALA A 363 -1.83 -10.14 -22.96
N SER A 364 -2.19 -9.04 -22.29
CA SER A 364 -2.17 -8.95 -20.82
C SER A 364 -3.02 -10.03 -20.15
N ARG A 365 -4.22 -10.33 -20.68
CA ARG A 365 -5.07 -11.41 -20.13
C ARG A 365 -4.41 -12.79 -20.26
N LEU A 366 -3.70 -13.04 -21.36
CA LEU A 366 -2.95 -14.28 -21.54
C LEU A 366 -1.70 -14.33 -20.64
N VAL A 367 -1.05 -13.19 -20.37
CA VAL A 367 0.04 -13.10 -19.39
C VAL A 367 -0.48 -13.52 -18.01
N GLU A 368 -1.61 -12.99 -17.57
CA GLU A 368 -2.23 -13.33 -16.28
C GLU A 368 -2.61 -14.82 -16.19
N GLU A 369 -3.09 -15.40 -17.29
CA GLU A 369 -3.51 -16.80 -17.33
C GLU A 369 -2.35 -17.78 -17.36
N PHE A 370 -1.31 -17.50 -18.16
CA PHE A 370 -0.20 -18.42 -18.40
C PHE A 370 1.06 -18.11 -17.59
N ASN A 371 1.11 -16.94 -16.93
CA ASN A 371 2.27 -16.41 -16.20
C ASN A 371 3.57 -16.43 -17.03
N LYS A 372 3.48 -16.01 -18.29
CA LYS A 372 4.58 -15.94 -19.27
C LYS A 372 4.45 -14.69 -20.13
N PRO A 373 5.54 -14.15 -20.69
CA PRO A 373 5.44 -13.10 -21.70
C PRO A 373 4.59 -13.55 -22.91
N VAL A 374 3.84 -12.62 -23.48
CA VAL A 374 2.93 -12.87 -24.61
C VAL A 374 3.13 -11.82 -25.71
N VAL A 375 3.26 -12.29 -26.94
CA VAL A 375 3.32 -11.53 -28.18
C VAL A 375 2.08 -11.88 -29.02
N LEU A 376 1.20 -10.90 -29.26
CA LEU A 376 0.06 -11.04 -30.16
C LEU A 376 0.21 -10.12 -31.36
N LEU A 377 0.10 -10.69 -32.57
CA LEU A 377 0.34 -9.99 -33.82
C LEU A 377 -0.85 -10.12 -34.77
N ASN A 378 -1.31 -8.99 -35.33
CA ASN A 378 -2.21 -9.02 -36.46
C ASN A 378 -1.42 -9.19 -37.75
N ILE A 379 -1.84 -10.13 -38.60
CA ILE A 379 -1.26 -10.35 -39.94
C ILE A 379 -1.98 -9.46 -40.94
N ASP A 380 -1.19 -8.64 -41.64
CA ASP A 380 -1.61 -7.77 -42.73
C ASP A 380 -0.73 -8.04 -43.95
N GLN A 381 -1.26 -8.82 -44.89
CA GLN A 381 -0.52 -9.35 -46.04
C GLN A 381 0.74 -10.12 -45.61
N GLU A 382 1.93 -9.61 -45.96
CA GLU A 382 3.22 -10.23 -45.65
C GLU A 382 3.80 -9.77 -44.31
N THR A 383 3.20 -8.78 -43.65
CA THR A 383 3.71 -8.22 -42.38
C THR A 383 2.81 -8.60 -41.21
N ALA A 384 3.41 -9.02 -40.10
CA ALA A 384 2.76 -9.21 -38.82
C ALA A 384 3.20 -8.10 -37.87
N ALA A 385 2.25 -7.39 -37.26
CA ALA A 385 2.52 -6.30 -36.32
C ALA A 385 1.60 -6.38 -35.11
N GLY A 386 2.11 -6.02 -33.94
CA GLY A 386 1.28 -6.05 -32.74
C GLY A 386 2.04 -5.72 -31.46
N SER A 387 1.60 -6.33 -30.36
CA SER A 387 2.00 -5.93 -29.01
C SER A 387 2.55 -7.09 -28.20
N VAL A 388 3.45 -6.73 -27.30
CA VAL A 388 4.11 -7.62 -26.36
C VAL A 388 3.81 -7.18 -24.93
N ARG A 389 3.57 -8.14 -24.04
CA ARG A 389 3.44 -7.95 -22.59
C ARG A 389 4.33 -8.94 -21.87
N SER A 390 5.03 -8.47 -20.84
CA SER A 390 5.98 -9.28 -20.05
C SER A 390 5.42 -9.65 -18.68
N VAL A 391 6.21 -10.42 -17.93
CA VAL A 391 6.04 -10.71 -16.50
C VAL A 391 7.16 -10.07 -15.69
N ALA A 392 6.92 -9.86 -14.40
CA ALA A 392 7.93 -9.32 -13.49
C ALA A 392 9.24 -10.13 -13.55
N GLY A 393 10.38 -9.43 -13.57
CA GLY A 393 11.71 -10.02 -13.67
C GLY A 393 12.18 -10.33 -15.09
N ILE A 394 11.33 -10.18 -16.12
CA ILE A 394 11.73 -10.36 -17.52
C ILE A 394 11.66 -9.03 -18.27
N ASP A 395 12.82 -8.45 -18.57
CA ASP A 395 12.93 -7.32 -19.49
C ASP A 395 12.71 -7.80 -20.93
N ILE A 396 11.50 -7.58 -21.44
CA ILE A 396 11.09 -8.06 -22.75
C ILE A 396 11.69 -7.23 -23.89
N ILE A 397 11.93 -5.93 -23.69
CA ILE A 397 12.48 -5.09 -24.76
C ILE A 397 13.96 -5.44 -25.00
N SER A 398 14.71 -5.75 -23.94
CA SER A 398 16.06 -6.29 -24.08
C SER A 398 16.08 -7.64 -24.82
N ALA A 399 15.11 -8.52 -24.51
CA ALA A 399 14.97 -9.79 -25.23
C ALA A 399 14.59 -9.60 -26.72
N ILE A 400 13.72 -8.63 -27.03
CA ILE A 400 13.35 -8.25 -28.40
C ILE A 400 14.56 -7.68 -29.15
N ARG A 401 15.32 -6.77 -28.53
CA ARG A 401 16.52 -6.15 -29.12
C ARG A 401 17.58 -7.20 -29.47
N ALA A 402 17.77 -8.21 -28.62
CA ALA A 402 18.67 -9.33 -28.91
C ALA A 402 18.23 -10.17 -30.13
N ASN A 403 16.97 -10.04 -30.56
CA ASN A 403 16.37 -10.72 -31.70
C ASN A 403 15.98 -9.75 -32.84
N ALA A 404 16.58 -8.55 -32.88
CA ALA A 404 16.25 -7.49 -33.85
C ALA A 404 16.41 -7.90 -35.32
N ALA A 405 17.27 -8.88 -35.61
CA ALA A 405 17.50 -9.39 -36.97
C ALA A 405 16.25 -9.98 -37.65
N TYR A 406 15.22 -10.34 -36.87
CA TYR A 406 13.95 -10.87 -37.40
C TYR A 406 12.89 -9.80 -37.61
N LEU A 407 13.14 -8.55 -37.18
CA LEU A 407 12.12 -7.51 -37.02
C LEU A 407 12.29 -6.40 -38.06
N ASN A 408 11.16 -5.85 -38.51
CA ASN A 408 11.13 -4.67 -39.35
C ASN A 408 11.20 -3.41 -38.48
N THR A 409 10.41 -3.36 -37.40
CA THR A 409 10.42 -2.29 -36.39
C THR A 409 10.17 -2.87 -34.99
N TYR A 410 10.70 -2.22 -33.96
CA TYR A 410 10.40 -2.54 -32.56
C TYR A 410 10.66 -1.34 -31.65
N GLY A 411 9.98 -1.30 -30.51
CA GLY A 411 10.16 -0.26 -29.49
C GLY A 411 9.35 -0.56 -28.23
N GLY A 412 9.70 0.06 -27.11
CA GLY A 412 8.98 -0.08 -25.84
C GLY A 412 9.89 -0.13 -24.61
N HIS A 413 9.36 -0.73 -23.54
CA HIS A 413 9.93 -0.75 -22.19
C HIS A 413 9.99 -2.20 -21.65
N PRO A 414 10.63 -2.44 -20.49
CA PRO A 414 10.81 -3.80 -19.95
C PRO A 414 9.55 -4.64 -19.81
N MET A 415 8.38 -4.04 -19.56
CA MET A 415 7.11 -4.76 -19.37
C MET A 415 6.19 -4.79 -20.59
N ALA A 416 6.43 -3.95 -21.60
CA ALA A 416 5.56 -3.83 -22.77
C ALA A 416 6.33 -3.30 -23.99
N ALA A 417 6.06 -3.88 -25.16
CA ALA A 417 6.67 -3.44 -26.42
C ALA A 417 5.71 -3.54 -27.60
N GLY A 418 6.01 -2.82 -28.67
CA GLY A 418 5.44 -2.98 -30.00
C GLY A 418 6.49 -3.52 -30.96
N LEU A 419 6.11 -4.39 -31.90
CA LEU A 419 7.02 -4.90 -32.92
C LEU A 419 6.29 -5.24 -34.22
N SER A 420 7.06 -5.28 -35.31
CA SER A 420 6.63 -5.81 -36.60
C SER A 420 7.70 -6.69 -37.24
N LEU A 421 7.27 -7.68 -38.03
CA LEU A 421 8.14 -8.61 -38.77
C LEU A 421 7.43 -9.14 -40.01
N ASN A 422 8.19 -9.69 -40.95
CA ASN A 422 7.60 -10.45 -42.05
C ASN A 422 7.02 -11.78 -41.52
N THR A 423 5.83 -12.15 -41.97
CA THR A 423 5.10 -13.35 -41.53
C THR A 423 5.92 -14.64 -41.70
N SER A 424 6.80 -14.68 -42.72
CA SER A 424 7.72 -15.79 -42.96
C SER A 424 8.77 -15.98 -41.86
N GLN A 425 9.13 -14.93 -41.11
CA GLN A 425 10.09 -14.98 -40.00
C GLN A 425 9.47 -15.43 -38.68
N LEU A 426 8.15 -15.53 -38.59
CA LEU A 426 7.43 -15.80 -37.34
C LEU A 426 7.88 -17.09 -36.62
N PRO A 427 8.10 -18.24 -37.30
CA PRO A 427 8.58 -19.44 -36.61
C PRO A 427 9.99 -19.28 -36.04
N ALA A 428 10.90 -18.67 -36.80
CA ALA A 428 12.29 -18.46 -36.37
C ALA A 428 12.36 -17.48 -35.20
N PHE A 429 11.62 -16.38 -35.28
CA PHE A 429 11.51 -15.40 -34.21
C PHE A 429 10.95 -16.01 -32.92
N ARG A 430 9.90 -16.85 -33.01
CA ARG A 430 9.32 -17.54 -31.84
C ARG A 430 10.37 -18.38 -31.10
N GLU A 431 11.15 -19.17 -31.83
CA GLU A 431 12.17 -20.02 -31.23
C GLU A 431 13.29 -19.19 -30.58
N ALA A 432 13.80 -18.20 -31.32
CA ALA A 432 14.89 -17.35 -30.88
C ALA A 432 14.51 -16.52 -29.63
N LEU A 433 13.35 -15.86 -29.66
CA LEU A 433 12.84 -15.10 -28.52
C LEU A 433 12.58 -15.99 -27.31
N SER A 434 12.00 -17.18 -27.51
CA SER A 434 11.79 -18.11 -26.40
C SER A 434 13.08 -18.59 -25.78
N GLN A 435 14.17 -18.72 -26.53
CA GLN A 435 15.46 -19.09 -25.98
C GLN A 435 16.07 -17.96 -25.15
N THR A 436 15.96 -16.72 -25.62
CA THR A 436 16.38 -15.54 -24.86
C THR A 436 15.59 -15.41 -23.56
N VAL A 437 14.26 -15.54 -23.62
CA VAL A 437 13.38 -15.48 -22.43
C VAL A 437 13.67 -16.62 -21.46
N ARG A 438 13.87 -17.86 -21.94
CA ARG A 438 14.30 -19.00 -21.10
C ARG A 438 15.59 -18.70 -20.34
N THR A 439 16.52 -17.99 -20.97
CA THR A 439 17.82 -17.67 -20.39
C THR A 439 17.66 -16.55 -19.35
N ALA A 440 16.89 -15.50 -19.67
CA ALA A 440 16.57 -14.40 -18.74
C ALA A 440 15.80 -14.89 -17.50
N ALA A 441 14.95 -15.91 -17.66
CA ALA A 441 14.18 -16.49 -16.55
C ALA A 441 15.00 -17.38 -15.61
N ARG A 442 16.27 -17.71 -15.93
CA ARG A 442 17.10 -18.57 -15.06
C ARG A 442 17.41 -17.84 -13.74
N GLY A 443 16.94 -18.41 -12.63
CA GLY A 443 17.16 -17.87 -11.30
C GLY A 443 16.04 -16.96 -10.79
N LEU A 444 15.03 -16.66 -11.62
CA LEU A 444 13.82 -16.01 -11.14
C LEU A 444 12.99 -17.00 -10.30
N PRO A 445 12.35 -16.54 -9.19
CA PRO A 445 11.44 -17.38 -8.43
C PRO A 445 10.30 -17.86 -9.33
N VAL A 446 10.08 -19.18 -9.35
CA VAL A 446 9.06 -19.82 -10.19
C VAL A 446 7.64 -19.51 -9.71
N GLU A 447 7.47 -19.18 -8.43
CA GLU A 447 6.19 -18.90 -7.80
C GLU A 447 6.04 -17.40 -7.46
N SER A 448 4.90 -16.82 -7.85
CA SER A 448 4.48 -15.49 -7.42
C SER A 448 4.34 -15.44 -5.89
N GLN A 449 4.82 -14.36 -5.29
CA GLN A 449 4.80 -14.11 -3.85
C GLN A 449 3.74 -13.08 -3.51
N LEU A 450 3.01 -13.31 -2.41
CA LEU A 450 2.03 -12.37 -1.86
C LEU A 450 2.52 -11.92 -0.48
N GLN A 451 2.90 -10.65 -0.36
CA GLN A 451 3.25 -10.07 0.94
C GLN A 451 1.98 -9.86 1.75
N VAL A 452 1.84 -10.57 2.88
CA VAL A 452 0.70 -10.39 3.79
C VAL A 452 1.03 -9.27 4.76
N ASP A 453 0.09 -8.35 4.94
CA ASP A 453 0.26 -7.22 5.83
C ASP A 453 -0.12 -7.53 7.27
N ALA A 454 -1.27 -8.18 7.48
CA ALA A 454 -1.74 -8.55 8.81
C ALA A 454 -2.68 -9.76 8.77
N TYR A 455 -2.70 -10.51 9.87
CA TYR A 455 -3.69 -11.55 10.13
C TYR A 455 -4.77 -11.01 11.06
N LEU A 456 -6.02 -10.99 10.60
CA LEU A 456 -7.15 -10.46 11.38
C LEU A 456 -8.33 -11.44 11.37
N PRO A 457 -9.00 -11.68 12.51
CA PRO A 457 -10.27 -12.40 12.54
C PRO A 457 -11.39 -11.53 11.94
N LEU A 458 -12.49 -12.15 11.48
CA LEU A 458 -13.58 -11.40 10.83
C LEU A 458 -14.22 -10.35 11.75
N VAL A 459 -14.24 -10.61 13.06
CA VAL A 459 -14.79 -9.69 14.08
C VAL A 459 -14.05 -8.35 14.15
N ASN A 460 -12.75 -8.32 13.79
CA ASN A 460 -11.96 -7.10 13.77
C ASN A 460 -12.16 -6.28 12.48
N LEU A 461 -12.86 -6.84 11.48
CA LEU A 461 -13.16 -6.14 10.24
C LEU A 461 -14.39 -5.27 10.48
N THR A 462 -14.15 -4.00 10.78
CA THR A 462 -15.16 -2.97 11.06
C THR A 462 -15.08 -1.85 10.02
N SER A 463 -16.11 -1.00 9.96
CA SER A 463 -16.07 0.22 9.14
C SER A 463 -14.96 1.18 9.59
N ASP A 464 -14.69 1.28 10.90
CA ASP A 464 -13.60 2.12 11.42
C ASP A 464 -12.23 1.65 10.92
N LEU A 465 -12.00 0.34 10.83
CA LEU A 465 -10.78 -0.21 10.24
C LEU A 465 -10.69 0.06 8.74
N ALA A 466 -11.82 0.01 8.03
CA ALA A 466 -11.85 0.36 6.61
C ALA A 466 -11.53 1.85 6.41
N ASP A 467 -12.10 2.74 7.23
CA ASP A 467 -11.80 4.17 7.23
C ASP A 467 -10.33 4.45 7.56
N GLU A 468 -9.78 3.69 8.52
CA GLU A 468 -8.37 3.76 8.87
C GLU A 468 -7.49 3.39 7.66
N ILE A 469 -7.79 2.30 6.96
CA ILE A 469 -7.07 1.89 5.76
C ILE A 469 -7.23 2.94 4.65
N ASP A 470 -8.44 3.48 4.46
CA ASP A 470 -8.74 4.47 3.43
C ASP A 470 -7.94 5.78 3.62
N ARG A 471 -7.42 6.08 4.83
CA ARG A 471 -6.46 7.18 5.03
C ARG A 471 -5.12 6.97 4.32
N LEU A 472 -4.75 5.74 4.01
CA LEU A 472 -3.55 5.41 3.23
C LEU A 472 -3.80 5.59 1.72
N ALA A 473 -5.05 5.72 1.28
CA ALA A 473 -5.37 6.03 -0.11
C ALA A 473 -4.79 7.40 -0.51
N PRO A 474 -4.56 7.67 -1.81
CA PRO A 474 -4.94 6.85 -2.96
C PRO A 474 -4.09 5.60 -3.14
N PHE A 475 -4.73 4.48 -3.49
CA PHE A 475 -4.05 3.21 -3.76
C PHE A 475 -3.77 3.02 -5.25
N GLY A 476 -2.61 2.45 -5.58
CA GLY A 476 -2.18 2.21 -6.95
C GLY A 476 -0.75 1.69 -7.02
N SER A 477 -0.09 1.90 -8.16
CA SER A 477 1.36 1.64 -8.27
C SER A 477 2.13 2.50 -7.25
N GLY A 478 3.19 1.99 -6.65
CA GLY A 478 3.92 2.64 -5.53
C GLY A 478 3.21 2.62 -4.17
N ASN A 479 1.87 2.56 -4.14
CA ASN A 479 1.10 2.46 -2.89
C ASN A 479 -0.04 1.43 -2.98
N PRO A 480 0.26 0.12 -2.90
CA PRO A 480 -0.78 -0.90 -2.89
C PRO A 480 -1.62 -0.85 -1.61
N PRO A 481 -2.88 -1.31 -1.65
CA PRO A 481 -3.69 -1.45 -0.44
C PRO A 481 -3.12 -2.56 0.47
N PRO A 482 -3.28 -2.46 1.80
CA PRO A 482 -2.84 -3.51 2.71
C PRO A 482 -3.54 -4.85 2.45
N VAL A 483 -2.75 -5.92 2.34
CA VAL A 483 -3.21 -7.29 2.14
C VAL A 483 -3.51 -7.95 3.49
N LEU A 484 -4.78 -8.13 3.80
CA LEU A 484 -5.21 -8.75 5.04
C LEU A 484 -5.49 -10.24 4.84
N VAL A 485 -5.28 -11.05 5.88
CA VAL A 485 -5.62 -12.47 5.85
C VAL A 485 -6.48 -12.87 7.04
N THR A 486 -7.55 -13.61 6.75
CA THR A 486 -8.30 -14.37 7.75
C THR A 486 -8.14 -15.87 7.49
N ARG A 487 -7.85 -16.63 8.54
CA ARG A 487 -7.57 -18.07 8.46
C ARG A 487 -8.79 -18.93 8.81
N ALA A 488 -8.77 -20.16 8.32
CA ALA A 488 -9.72 -21.21 8.66
C ALA A 488 -11.20 -20.82 8.47
N LEU A 489 -11.48 -20.20 7.33
CA LEU A 489 -12.82 -19.84 6.88
C LEU A 489 -13.51 -21.02 6.18
N GLU A 490 -14.83 -20.99 6.22
CA GLU A 490 -15.72 -21.81 5.39
C GLU A 490 -16.57 -20.86 4.53
N SER A 491 -17.02 -21.30 3.36
CA SER A 491 -17.84 -20.48 2.47
C SER A 491 -19.12 -21.18 2.03
N ASN A 492 -20.15 -20.38 1.79
CA ASN A 492 -21.38 -20.85 1.16
C ASN A 492 -21.17 -21.07 -0.35
N LYS A 493 -22.21 -21.60 -1.01
CA LYS A 493 -22.23 -21.72 -2.47
C LYS A 493 -21.96 -20.34 -3.13
N PRO A 494 -21.04 -20.26 -4.10
CA PRO A 494 -20.76 -19.01 -4.81
C PRO A 494 -21.98 -18.50 -5.58
N ILE A 495 -22.16 -17.18 -5.58
CA ILE A 495 -23.20 -16.48 -6.33
C ILE A 495 -22.53 -15.74 -7.49
N PRO A 496 -22.83 -16.07 -8.76
CA PRO A 496 -22.33 -15.32 -9.90
C PRO A 496 -22.86 -13.87 -9.92
N LEU A 497 -22.01 -12.93 -10.32
CA LEU A 497 -22.30 -11.51 -10.46
C LEU A 497 -21.81 -10.99 -11.82
N GLY A 498 -22.40 -9.89 -12.28
CA GLY A 498 -22.10 -9.28 -13.59
C GLY A 498 -23.05 -9.72 -14.70
N LYS A 499 -23.10 -8.96 -15.80
CA LYS A 499 -24.01 -9.24 -16.94
C LYS A 499 -23.67 -10.57 -17.62
N ASN A 500 -22.41 -11.00 -17.54
CA ASN A 500 -21.87 -12.22 -18.14
C ASN A 500 -21.37 -13.22 -17.10
N GLU A 501 -21.81 -13.10 -15.84
CA GLU A 501 -21.37 -13.94 -14.71
C GLU A 501 -19.84 -13.96 -14.53
N GLU A 502 -19.20 -12.82 -14.78
CA GLU A 502 -17.74 -12.67 -14.78
C GLU A 502 -17.12 -12.53 -13.38
N HIS A 503 -17.94 -12.29 -12.35
CA HIS A 503 -17.52 -12.12 -10.96
C HIS A 503 -18.22 -13.14 -10.06
N LEU A 504 -17.67 -13.39 -8.87
CA LEU A 504 -18.26 -14.25 -7.86
C LEU A 504 -18.41 -13.51 -6.54
N LYS A 505 -19.52 -13.78 -5.85
CA LYS A 505 -19.76 -13.38 -4.48
C LYS A 505 -19.81 -14.59 -3.58
N LEU A 506 -19.08 -14.53 -2.47
CA LEU A 506 -19.04 -15.55 -1.43
C LEU A 506 -19.52 -14.92 -0.12
N ILE A 507 -20.20 -15.73 0.69
CA ILE A 507 -20.39 -15.43 2.12
C ILE A 507 -19.47 -16.37 2.87
N VAL A 508 -18.50 -15.80 3.58
CA VAL A 508 -17.53 -16.55 4.38
C VAL A 508 -17.88 -16.48 5.84
N ARG A 509 -17.52 -17.54 6.58
CA ARG A 509 -17.75 -17.67 8.01
C ARG A 509 -16.50 -18.17 8.71
N ASP A 510 -16.19 -17.60 9.87
CA ASP A 510 -15.11 -18.09 10.74
C ASP A 510 -15.61 -19.04 11.85
N LYS A 511 -14.69 -19.56 12.66
CA LYS A 511 -15.01 -20.49 13.76
C LYS A 511 -15.90 -19.88 14.85
N SER A 512 -15.95 -18.55 14.99
CA SER A 512 -16.80 -17.85 15.96
C SER A 512 -18.25 -17.70 15.47
N GLY A 513 -18.49 -17.95 14.17
CA GLY A 513 -19.80 -17.80 13.53
C GLY A 513 -19.98 -16.43 12.85
N GLU A 514 -18.99 -15.54 12.94
CA GLU A 514 -19.00 -14.24 12.26
C GLU A 514 -19.00 -14.44 10.74
N THR A 515 -19.70 -13.56 10.00
CA THR A 515 -19.82 -13.69 8.55
C THR A 515 -19.49 -12.40 7.81
N ARG A 516 -18.87 -12.53 6.64
CA ARG A 516 -18.56 -11.38 5.76
C ARG A 516 -18.85 -11.69 4.30
N GLU A 517 -19.20 -10.66 3.55
CA GLU A 517 -19.32 -10.71 2.10
C GLU A 517 -17.94 -10.56 1.46
N VAL A 518 -17.64 -11.45 0.52
CA VAL A 518 -16.42 -11.44 -0.27
C VAL A 518 -16.77 -11.33 -1.75
N LEU A 519 -16.16 -10.37 -2.43
CA LEU A 519 -16.27 -10.15 -3.87
C LEU A 519 -14.99 -10.65 -4.54
N TRP A 520 -15.14 -11.42 -5.60
CA TRP A 520 -14.03 -11.95 -6.38
C TRP A 520 -14.23 -11.58 -7.85
N TRP A 521 -13.40 -10.69 -8.36
CA TRP A 521 -13.58 -10.08 -9.67
C TRP A 521 -12.86 -10.88 -10.77
N ASN A 522 -13.43 -10.95 -11.99
CA ASN A 522 -12.81 -11.48 -13.20
C ASN A 522 -12.40 -12.94 -13.12
N VAL A 523 -13.25 -13.78 -12.51
CA VAL A 523 -12.94 -15.18 -12.17
C VAL A 523 -13.85 -16.19 -12.84
N ARG A 524 -14.43 -15.79 -13.98
CA ARG A 524 -15.27 -16.67 -14.80
C ARG A 524 -14.57 -18.01 -15.03
N GLY A 525 -15.26 -19.11 -14.69
CA GLY A 525 -14.75 -20.47 -14.86
C GLY A 525 -13.74 -20.94 -13.81
N ARG A 526 -13.34 -20.10 -12.84
CA ARG A 526 -12.52 -20.53 -11.70
C ARG A 526 -13.38 -21.19 -10.63
N LYS A 527 -12.80 -22.20 -9.97
CA LYS A 527 -13.45 -22.87 -8.84
C LYS A 527 -13.24 -22.03 -7.58
N ALA A 528 -14.35 -21.75 -6.89
CA ALA A 528 -14.32 -21.16 -5.55
C ALA A 528 -13.65 -22.10 -4.54
N PRO A 529 -13.15 -21.57 -3.41
CA PRO A 529 -12.61 -22.39 -2.34
C PRO A 529 -13.60 -23.45 -1.87
N GLN A 530 -13.11 -24.66 -1.64
CA GLN A 530 -13.85 -25.78 -1.07
C GLN A 530 -13.25 -26.17 0.28
N GLY A 531 -14.08 -26.63 1.21
CA GLY A 531 -13.63 -26.99 2.56
C GLY A 531 -13.18 -25.77 3.36
N ARG A 532 -12.19 -25.97 4.24
CA ARG A 532 -11.60 -24.89 5.05
C ARG A 532 -10.43 -24.25 4.33
N PHE A 533 -10.42 -22.92 4.28
CA PHE A 533 -9.40 -22.16 3.56
C PHE A 533 -8.97 -20.91 4.34
N ASP A 534 -7.77 -20.44 4.05
CA ASP A 534 -7.33 -19.10 4.44
C ASP A 534 -7.59 -18.16 3.25
N LEU A 535 -8.00 -16.93 3.54
CA LEU A 535 -8.39 -15.94 2.55
C LEU A 535 -7.50 -14.70 2.68
N ALA A 536 -6.84 -14.31 1.58
CA ALA A 536 -6.17 -13.03 1.45
C ALA A 536 -7.05 -12.05 0.67
N TYR A 537 -7.20 -10.83 1.18
CA TYR A 537 -8.15 -9.85 0.64
C TYR A 537 -7.74 -8.39 0.93
N TYR A 538 -8.30 -7.47 0.15
CA TYR A 538 -8.37 -6.06 0.51
C TYR A 538 -9.68 -5.79 1.26
N LEU A 539 -9.62 -5.02 2.36
CA LEU A 539 -10.81 -4.51 3.03
C LEU A 539 -11.29 -3.24 2.30
N ARG A 540 -12.56 -3.21 1.90
CA ARG A 540 -13.16 -2.07 1.21
C ARG A 540 -14.37 -1.54 1.96
N SER A 541 -14.43 -0.23 2.11
CA SER A 541 -15.65 0.48 2.45
C SER A 541 -16.68 0.32 1.32
N ASN A 542 -17.94 0.06 1.67
CA ASN A 542 -19.05 0.03 0.72
C ASN A 542 -20.20 0.90 1.25
N GLU A 543 -20.92 1.56 0.36
CA GLU A 543 -22.11 2.33 0.69
C GLU A 543 -23.28 1.84 -0.17
N PHE A 544 -24.29 1.26 0.48
CA PHE A 544 -25.47 0.74 -0.19
C PHE A 544 -26.74 1.29 0.46
N ASN A 545 -27.58 1.96 -0.34
CA ASN A 545 -28.80 2.64 0.13
C ASN A 545 -28.57 3.57 1.34
N GLY A 546 -27.46 4.31 1.35
CA GLY A 546 -27.10 5.22 2.44
C GLY A 546 -26.70 4.52 3.74
N ARG A 547 -26.49 3.19 3.72
CA ARG A 547 -25.89 2.45 4.83
C ARG A 547 -24.45 2.12 4.48
N ARG A 548 -23.54 2.56 5.35
CA ARG A 548 -22.12 2.22 5.29
C ARG A 548 -21.93 0.78 5.75
N GLY A 549 -21.10 0.04 5.03
CA GLY A 549 -20.72 -1.33 5.33
C GLY A 549 -19.31 -1.61 4.84
N ILE A 550 -18.92 -2.88 4.90
CA ILE A 550 -17.62 -3.34 4.42
C ILE A 550 -17.80 -4.56 3.50
N SER A 551 -16.89 -4.69 2.55
CA SER A 551 -16.76 -5.87 1.70
C SER A 551 -15.30 -6.28 1.60
N LEU A 552 -15.04 -7.58 1.41
CA LEU A 552 -13.69 -8.09 1.23
C LEU A 552 -13.48 -8.37 -0.26
N GLU A 553 -12.43 -7.81 -0.84
CA GLU A 553 -12.04 -8.08 -2.22
C GLU A 553 -11.01 -9.20 -2.25
N LEU A 554 -11.37 -10.37 -2.77
CA LEU A 554 -10.53 -11.57 -2.77
C LEU A 554 -9.30 -11.38 -3.68
N ILE A 555 -8.11 -11.63 -3.13
CA ILE A 555 -6.84 -11.64 -3.87
C ILE A 555 -6.43 -13.08 -4.18
N ASP A 556 -6.29 -13.90 -3.13
CA ASP A 556 -5.86 -15.29 -3.23
C ASP A 556 -6.48 -16.10 -2.08
N PHE A 557 -6.51 -17.42 -2.23
CA PHE A 557 -6.90 -18.33 -1.15
C PHE A 557 -6.04 -19.59 -1.20
N GLN A 558 -5.83 -20.20 -0.05
CA GLN A 558 -5.13 -21.47 0.07
C GLN A 558 -5.90 -22.39 0.99
N GLU A 559 -5.76 -23.71 0.78
CA GLU A 559 -6.30 -24.68 1.74
C GLU A 559 -5.75 -24.35 3.13
N SER A 560 -6.64 -24.24 4.11
CA SER A 560 -6.24 -23.94 5.46
C SER A 560 -5.54 -25.18 5.96
N ARG A 561 -4.21 -25.13 6.01
CA ARG A 561 -3.46 -26.16 6.70
C ARG A 561 -3.95 -26.08 8.13
N ALA A 562 -4.65 -27.14 8.57
CA ALA A 562 -4.93 -27.35 10.00
C ALA A 562 -3.66 -26.94 10.70
N GLU A 563 -3.75 -26.04 11.68
CA GLU A 563 -2.60 -25.69 12.50
C GLU A 563 -1.89 -27.01 12.75
N SER A 564 -0.68 -27.18 12.20
CA SER A 564 0.29 -27.93 12.94
C SER A 564 0.27 -27.15 14.23
N ILE A 565 -0.42 -27.71 15.23
CA ILE A 565 -0.17 -27.36 16.61
C ILE A 565 1.33 -27.44 16.63
N GLU A 566 1.98 -26.28 16.59
CA GLU A 566 3.37 -26.22 16.91
C GLU A 566 3.30 -26.64 18.36
N VAL A 567 3.51 -27.93 18.60
CA VAL A 567 3.71 -28.48 19.93
C VAL A 567 5.03 -27.86 20.31
N ARG A 568 4.97 -26.60 20.72
CA ARG A 568 6.03 -25.95 21.43
C ARG A 568 6.18 -26.84 22.64
N PRO A 569 7.33 -27.52 22.78
CA PRO A 569 7.52 -28.46 23.87
C PRO A 569 7.16 -27.73 25.16
N PRO A 570 6.34 -28.33 26.04
CA PRO A 570 5.91 -27.65 27.25
C PRO A 570 7.15 -27.18 28.01
N LEU A 571 7.10 -25.98 28.60
CA LEU A 571 8.20 -25.42 29.38
C LEU A 571 8.68 -26.41 30.45
N VAL A 572 7.75 -27.25 30.94
CA VAL A 572 7.96 -28.41 31.81
C VAL A 572 6.87 -29.45 31.49
N THR A 573 7.20 -30.75 31.40
CA THR A 573 6.21 -31.84 31.39
C THR A 573 5.67 -32.06 32.81
N ALA A 574 4.71 -31.24 33.22
CA ALA A 574 4.12 -31.29 34.56
C ALA A 574 2.60 -31.47 34.47
N ASP A 575 2.04 -32.30 35.36
CA ASP A 575 0.60 -32.30 35.65
C ASP A 575 0.20 -30.95 36.26
N PHE A 576 -1.08 -30.59 36.19
CA PHE A 576 -1.56 -29.38 36.88
C PHE A 576 -2.85 -29.58 37.67
N LEU A 577 -2.99 -28.77 38.71
CA LEU A 577 -4.23 -28.57 39.47
C LEU A 577 -4.57 -27.09 39.47
N ASP A 578 -5.84 -26.75 39.26
CA ASP A 578 -6.29 -25.37 39.22
C ASP A 578 -7.25 -25.06 40.37
N TYR A 579 -6.78 -24.24 41.30
CA TYR A 579 -7.53 -23.76 42.46
C TYR A 579 -7.73 -22.23 42.45
N ARG A 580 -7.53 -21.56 41.31
CA ARG A 580 -7.68 -20.08 41.19
C ARG A 580 -9.08 -19.60 41.57
N LEU A 581 -10.11 -20.42 41.35
CA LEU A 581 -11.52 -20.13 41.69
C LEU A 581 -12.06 -21.04 42.80
N HIS A 582 -11.21 -21.81 43.48
CA HIS A 582 -11.67 -22.76 44.49
C HIS A 582 -12.05 -22.02 45.79
N PRO A 583 -13.24 -22.27 46.37
CA PRO A 583 -13.72 -21.53 47.54
C PRO A 583 -12.86 -21.73 48.81
N GLN A 584 -12.10 -22.84 48.88
CA GLN A 584 -11.18 -23.17 49.98
C GLN A 584 -9.69 -23.10 49.55
N ALA A 585 -9.37 -22.19 48.64
CA ALA A 585 -8.02 -22.05 48.08
C ALA A 585 -6.94 -21.85 49.17
N LEU A 586 -7.25 -21.11 50.24
CA LEU A 586 -6.29 -20.83 51.32
C LEU A 586 -6.00 -22.08 52.17
N GLU A 587 -7.03 -22.86 52.51
CA GLU A 587 -6.90 -24.12 53.25
C GLU A 587 -6.14 -25.16 52.42
N LEU A 588 -6.41 -25.24 51.12
CA LEU A 588 -5.68 -26.12 50.20
C LEU A 588 -4.20 -25.74 50.08
N ALA A 589 -3.90 -24.44 50.00
CA ALA A 589 -2.51 -23.97 50.00
C ALA A 589 -1.81 -24.31 51.34
N ALA A 590 -2.49 -24.15 52.48
CA ALA A 590 -1.95 -24.53 53.78
C ALA A 590 -1.71 -26.05 53.90
N ALA A 591 -2.58 -26.87 53.31
CA ALA A 591 -2.39 -28.32 53.25
C ALA A 591 -1.17 -28.71 52.40
N LEU A 592 -0.95 -28.04 51.26
CA LEU A 592 0.24 -28.23 50.42
C LEU A 592 1.53 -27.85 51.15
N ALA A 593 1.51 -26.85 52.02
CA ALA A 593 2.69 -26.44 52.79
C ALA A 593 3.24 -27.53 53.72
N ASN A 594 2.41 -28.52 54.08
CA ASN A 594 2.81 -29.66 54.92
C ASN A 594 3.27 -30.87 54.10
N GLN A 595 3.23 -30.81 52.77
CA GLN A 595 3.66 -31.90 51.91
C GLN A 595 5.18 -31.85 51.71
N PRO A 596 5.88 -33.01 51.76
CA PRO A 596 7.30 -33.07 51.43
C PRO A 596 7.50 -32.70 49.95
N ASP A 597 8.64 -32.09 49.65
CA ASP A 597 9.03 -31.73 48.29
C ASP A 597 7.97 -30.85 47.57
N THR A 598 7.52 -29.81 48.26
CA THR A 598 6.59 -28.79 47.73
C THR A 598 7.18 -27.39 47.90
N CYS A 599 7.20 -26.62 46.81
CA CYS A 599 7.57 -25.21 46.78
C CYS A 599 6.34 -24.33 46.60
N LEU A 600 6.04 -23.49 47.60
CA LEU A 600 4.94 -22.53 47.58
C LEU A 600 5.49 -21.15 47.22
N TRP A 601 5.29 -20.72 45.98
CA TRP A 601 5.76 -19.43 45.49
C TRP A 601 4.67 -18.38 45.47
N GLY A 602 4.99 -17.17 45.94
CA GLY A 602 4.11 -16.01 45.84
C GLY A 602 4.81 -14.73 46.27
N GLU A 603 4.37 -13.61 45.71
CA GLU A 603 5.01 -12.30 45.83
C GLU A 603 3.95 -11.21 45.96
N GLY A 604 4.32 -10.05 46.54
CA GLY A 604 3.42 -8.91 46.65
C GLY A 604 2.22 -9.09 47.59
N PHE A 605 2.32 -9.99 48.58
CA PHE A 605 1.24 -10.23 49.55
C PHE A 605 0.90 -8.97 50.35
N SER A 606 -0.39 -8.66 50.44
CA SER A 606 -0.96 -7.60 51.27
C SER A 606 -1.05 -7.99 52.75
N ARG A 607 -1.01 -9.30 53.05
CA ARG A 607 -1.13 -9.87 54.41
C ARG A 607 -0.16 -11.02 54.63
N ARG A 608 0.21 -11.24 55.89
CA ARG A 608 1.06 -12.38 56.28
C ARG A 608 0.24 -13.68 56.26
N LEU A 609 0.78 -14.72 55.63
CA LEU A 609 0.19 -16.06 55.63
C LEU A 609 0.66 -16.88 56.84
N ALA A 610 -0.15 -17.86 57.25
CA ALA A 610 0.14 -18.75 58.39
C ALA A 610 1.19 -19.83 58.07
N PHE A 611 1.66 -19.90 56.82
CA PHE A 611 2.65 -20.86 56.34
C PHE A 611 3.75 -20.14 55.55
N SER A 612 4.90 -20.79 55.43
CA SER A 612 6.06 -20.24 54.73
C SER A 612 5.87 -20.25 53.21
N THR A 613 6.26 -19.15 52.57
CA THR A 613 6.31 -19.02 51.10
C THR A 613 7.74 -18.74 50.64
N ARG A 614 7.95 -18.84 49.33
CA ARG A 614 9.18 -18.50 48.62
C ARG A 614 8.90 -17.41 47.61
N ASN A 615 9.86 -16.51 47.41
CA ASN A 615 9.85 -15.57 46.29
C ASN A 615 10.83 -16.01 45.20
N ARG A 616 10.96 -15.24 44.12
CA ARG A 616 11.85 -15.54 42.97
C ARG A 616 13.32 -15.74 43.32
N ASN A 617 13.78 -15.19 44.45
CA ASN A 617 15.16 -15.26 44.91
C ASN A 617 15.43 -16.48 45.82
N GLN A 618 14.39 -17.21 46.21
CA GLN A 618 14.44 -18.31 47.18
C GLN A 618 13.98 -19.65 46.57
N LEU A 619 14.01 -19.75 45.23
CA LEU A 619 13.52 -20.93 44.52
C LEU A 619 14.57 -22.04 44.50
N GLU A 620 14.12 -23.24 44.83
CA GLU A 620 14.86 -24.49 44.74
C GLU A 620 14.08 -25.50 43.88
N GLN A 621 14.73 -26.57 43.44
CA GLN A 621 14.05 -27.63 42.70
C GLN A 621 13.05 -28.35 43.60
N SER A 622 11.86 -28.61 43.08
CA SER A 622 10.82 -29.29 43.85
C SER A 622 9.82 -30.03 42.95
N SER A 623 9.33 -31.20 43.38
CA SER A 623 8.37 -31.98 42.60
C SER A 623 7.00 -31.31 42.46
N VAL A 624 6.55 -30.57 43.48
CA VAL A 624 5.28 -29.82 43.44
C VAL A 624 5.56 -28.33 43.55
N PHE A 625 5.02 -27.54 42.62
CA PHE A 625 5.16 -26.09 42.61
C PHE A 625 3.79 -25.41 42.67
N ALA A 626 3.50 -24.72 43.77
CA ALA A 626 2.26 -23.98 43.94
C ALA A 626 2.49 -22.48 43.71
N ILE A 627 1.76 -21.91 42.73
CA ILE A 627 1.78 -20.49 42.40
C ILE A 627 0.63 -19.82 43.16
N LEU A 628 0.95 -19.11 44.24
CA LEU A 628 -0.02 -18.54 45.18
C LEU A 628 -0.60 -17.19 44.74
N THR A 629 0.19 -16.40 44.00
CA THR A 629 -0.18 -15.07 43.49
C THR A 629 0.08 -15.00 41.99
N PRO A 630 -0.72 -14.24 41.22
CA PRO A 630 -0.48 -14.05 39.79
C PRO A 630 0.91 -13.41 39.52
N PRO A 631 1.75 -14.00 38.66
CA PRO A 631 3.02 -13.40 38.27
C PRO A 631 2.81 -12.12 37.45
N PRO A 632 3.74 -11.14 37.52
CA PRO A 632 3.66 -9.88 36.79
C PRO A 632 3.91 -10.03 35.28
N SER A 633 4.64 -11.05 34.82
CA SER A 633 4.94 -11.20 33.40
C SER A 633 5.08 -12.67 32.96
N PRO A 634 4.89 -12.98 31.66
CA PRO A 634 5.16 -14.31 31.12
C PRO A 634 6.61 -14.73 31.35
N ALA A 635 7.54 -13.79 31.21
CA ALA A 635 8.97 -14.05 31.38
C ALA A 635 9.30 -14.55 32.80
N LEU A 636 8.75 -13.93 33.85
CA LEU A 636 8.99 -14.38 35.22
C LEU A 636 8.34 -15.74 35.47
N LEU A 637 7.11 -15.97 34.98
CA LEU A 637 6.45 -17.28 35.09
C LEU A 637 7.31 -18.39 34.47
N GLN A 638 7.85 -18.15 33.28
CA GLN A 638 8.76 -19.09 32.63
C GLN A 638 10.05 -19.32 33.42
N GLU A 639 10.63 -18.25 33.98
CA GLU A 639 11.86 -18.31 34.77
C GLU A 639 11.67 -19.17 36.02
N VAL A 640 10.60 -18.92 36.80
CA VAL A 640 10.34 -19.67 38.04
C VAL A 640 10.05 -21.14 37.76
N LEU A 641 9.30 -21.45 36.69
CA LEU A 641 9.05 -22.83 36.26
C LEU A 641 10.33 -23.56 35.86
N ARG A 642 11.25 -22.90 35.16
CA ARG A 642 12.56 -23.47 34.77
C ARG A 642 13.49 -23.69 35.97
N LYS A 643 13.44 -22.81 36.98
CA LYS A 643 14.22 -22.93 38.21
C LYS A 643 13.75 -24.11 39.06
N VAL A 644 12.43 -24.26 39.24
CA VAL A 644 11.85 -25.29 40.12
C VAL A 644 11.77 -26.67 39.47
N ARG A 645 11.57 -26.73 38.13
CA ARG A 645 11.42 -27.99 37.35
C ARG A 645 10.39 -28.97 37.94
N PRO A 646 9.14 -28.52 38.19
CA PRO A 646 8.15 -29.35 38.87
C PRO A 646 7.63 -30.51 38.03
N LYS A 647 7.21 -31.57 38.70
CA LYS A 647 6.37 -32.64 38.10
C LYS A 647 4.89 -32.28 38.17
N ARG A 648 4.49 -31.39 39.09
CA ARG A 648 3.12 -30.89 39.22
C ARG A 648 3.10 -29.40 39.54
N VAL A 649 2.27 -28.63 38.83
CA VAL A 649 2.04 -27.20 39.09
C VAL A 649 0.63 -26.98 39.63
N VAL A 650 0.50 -26.24 40.73
CA VAL A 650 -0.80 -25.91 41.33
C VAL A 650 -1.04 -24.41 41.24
N PHE A 651 -2.14 -24.00 40.62
CA PHE A 651 -2.46 -22.59 40.38
C PHE A 651 -3.45 -22.06 41.43
N PHE A 652 -3.15 -20.91 42.05
CA PHE A 652 -4.01 -20.23 43.01
C PHE A 652 -4.15 -18.74 42.70
N ARG A 653 -5.08 -18.09 43.41
CA ARG A 653 -5.22 -16.63 43.50
C ARG A 653 -5.49 -16.23 44.95
N LEU A 654 -4.48 -16.33 45.81
CA LEU A 654 -4.64 -15.98 47.24
C LEU A 654 -4.58 -14.48 47.51
N ASP A 655 -3.89 -13.75 46.64
CA ASP A 655 -3.72 -12.30 46.69
C ASP A 655 -3.43 -11.75 45.29
N SER A 656 -3.44 -10.43 45.12
CA SER A 656 -3.04 -9.76 43.89
C SER A 656 -2.33 -8.45 44.24
N PRO A 657 -1.11 -8.23 43.74
CA PRO A 657 -0.41 -6.97 43.98
C PRO A 657 -1.17 -5.75 43.40
N ASP A 658 -0.84 -4.55 43.88
CA ASP A 658 -1.59 -3.33 43.51
C ASP A 658 -1.04 -2.74 42.22
N ASP A 659 -1.81 -2.87 41.14
CA ASP A 659 -1.41 -2.44 39.79
C ASP A 659 -1.77 -0.98 39.49
N ARG A 660 -2.09 -0.18 40.51
CA ARG A 660 -2.35 1.26 40.36
C ARG A 660 -1.10 2.06 40.66
N LEU A 661 -0.83 3.08 39.85
CA LEU A 661 0.35 3.95 39.98
C LEU A 661 0.55 4.48 41.41
N ASP A 662 -0.48 5.08 41.99
CA ASP A 662 -0.40 5.64 43.35
C ASP A 662 -0.13 4.56 44.41
N GLY A 663 -0.75 3.39 44.26
CA GLY A 663 -0.57 2.25 45.17
C GLY A 663 0.83 1.67 45.09
N PHE A 664 1.36 1.51 43.87
CA PHE A 664 2.71 1.07 43.60
C PHE A 664 3.75 2.02 44.19
N LEU A 665 3.68 3.32 43.86
CA LEU A 665 4.64 4.33 44.31
C LEU A 665 4.62 4.48 45.84
N ALA A 666 3.44 4.44 46.46
CA ALA A 666 3.30 4.52 47.92
C ALA A 666 3.94 3.32 48.63
N LYS A 667 3.70 2.10 48.14
CA LYS A 667 4.30 0.88 48.72
C LYS A 667 5.82 0.85 48.50
N LEU A 668 6.30 1.25 47.33
CA LEU A 668 7.73 1.36 47.04
C LEU A 668 8.40 2.37 47.98
N SER A 669 7.80 3.54 48.20
CA SER A 669 8.28 4.53 49.17
C SER A 669 8.39 3.95 50.58
N GLY A 670 7.41 3.14 51.00
CA GLY A 670 7.44 2.43 52.28
C GLY A 670 8.65 1.50 52.42
N LEU A 671 8.95 0.70 51.39
CA LEU A 671 10.12 -0.19 51.37
C LEU A 671 11.44 0.58 51.32
N VAL A 672 11.51 1.68 50.59
CA VAL A 672 12.67 2.56 50.56
C VAL A 672 12.95 3.16 51.95
N LYS A 673 11.91 3.65 52.64
CA LYS A 673 12.03 4.13 54.02
C LYS A 673 12.52 3.04 54.98
N PHE A 674 12.01 1.82 54.82
CA PHE A 674 12.47 0.67 55.61
C PHE A 674 13.95 0.39 55.36
N ALA A 675 14.39 0.37 54.10
CA ALA A 675 15.79 0.14 53.76
C ALA A 675 16.75 1.22 54.27
N LEU A 676 16.34 2.49 54.23
CA LEU A 676 17.09 3.60 54.81
C LEU A 676 17.29 3.43 56.33
N ASN A 677 16.27 2.93 57.04
CA ASN A 677 16.31 2.80 58.50
C ASN A 677 17.03 1.53 58.99
N HIS A 678 17.00 0.44 58.21
CA HIS A 678 17.45 -0.87 58.68
C HIS A 678 18.63 -1.46 57.89
N TYR A 679 18.91 -0.97 56.68
CA TYR A 679 19.94 -1.52 55.79
C TYR A 679 20.92 -0.46 55.25
N ASP A 680 21.02 0.71 55.90
CA ASP A 680 21.88 1.82 55.45
C ASP A 680 21.60 2.21 53.98
N GLY A 681 20.33 2.11 53.58
CA GLY A 681 19.86 2.43 52.23
C GLY A 681 20.25 1.41 51.15
N ARG A 682 20.89 0.29 51.49
CA ARG A 682 21.27 -0.73 50.52
C ARG A 682 20.07 -1.59 50.13
N VAL A 683 19.79 -1.69 48.84
CA VAL A 683 18.70 -2.50 48.28
C VAL A 683 19.14 -3.25 47.03
N LYS A 684 18.54 -4.42 46.80
CA LYS A 684 18.57 -5.09 45.50
C LYS A 684 17.20 -4.94 44.84
N THR A 685 17.18 -4.62 43.56
CA THR A 685 15.95 -4.49 42.76
C THR A 685 15.11 -5.76 42.82
N ALA A 686 15.75 -6.93 42.75
CA ALA A 686 15.11 -8.23 42.88
C ALA A 686 14.35 -8.42 44.20
N ASP A 687 14.86 -7.91 45.32
CA ASP A 687 14.22 -8.06 46.63
C ASP A 687 13.00 -7.15 46.76
N LEU A 688 13.09 -5.92 46.24
CA LEU A 688 11.96 -5.00 46.17
C LEU A 688 10.88 -5.50 45.20
N ALA A 689 11.30 -6.06 44.07
CA ALA A 689 10.41 -6.65 43.07
C ALA A 689 9.65 -7.84 43.63
N ALA A 690 10.34 -8.71 44.37
CA ALA A 690 9.73 -9.83 45.09
C ALA A 690 8.77 -9.37 46.21
N ALA A 691 9.13 -8.34 46.96
CA ALA A 691 8.29 -7.81 48.02
C ALA A 691 7.00 -7.17 47.50
N LEU A 692 7.05 -6.51 46.34
CA LEU A 692 5.90 -5.85 45.73
C LEU A 692 5.16 -6.70 44.69
N GLY A 693 5.75 -7.78 44.18
CA GLY A 693 5.15 -8.64 43.15
C GLY A 693 5.23 -8.09 41.72
N HIS A 694 6.17 -7.17 41.45
CA HIS A 694 6.33 -6.49 40.15
C HIS A 694 7.64 -6.88 39.45
N THR A 695 7.86 -6.49 38.20
CA THR A 695 9.14 -6.69 37.50
C THR A 695 10.25 -5.81 38.07
N GLU A 696 11.51 -6.23 37.93
CA GLU A 696 12.66 -5.44 38.39
C GLU A 696 12.83 -4.13 37.63
N THR A 697 12.46 -4.12 36.33
CA THR A 697 12.43 -2.93 35.49
C THR A 697 11.48 -1.87 36.07
N LEU A 698 10.26 -2.30 36.45
CA LEU A 698 9.27 -1.41 37.05
C LEU A 698 9.73 -0.84 38.40
N ILE A 699 10.41 -1.65 39.23
CA ILE A 699 11.06 -1.16 40.45
C ILE A 699 12.12 -0.11 40.16
N ALA A 700 13.01 -0.37 39.20
CA ALA A 700 14.07 0.57 38.84
C ALA A 700 13.50 1.91 38.38
N MET A 701 12.43 1.89 37.57
CA MET A 701 11.72 3.09 37.14
C MET A 701 11.01 3.82 38.28
N GLY A 702 10.35 3.10 39.18
CA GLY A 702 9.74 3.69 40.37
C GLY A 702 10.76 4.38 41.28
N LEU A 703 11.96 3.80 41.43
CA LEU A 703 13.07 4.42 42.15
C LEU A 703 13.60 5.67 41.43
N GLN A 704 13.76 5.60 40.10
CA GLN A 704 14.12 6.78 39.29
C GLN A 704 13.06 7.89 39.40
N TRP A 705 11.79 7.54 39.49
CA TRP A 705 10.70 8.50 39.69
C TRP A 705 10.84 9.22 41.03
N TRP A 706 11.08 8.49 42.13
CA TRP A 706 11.34 9.09 43.44
C TRP A 706 12.63 9.93 43.48
N GLN A 707 13.64 9.57 42.68
CA GLN A 707 14.84 10.39 42.51
C GLN A 707 14.55 11.68 41.75
N ALA A 708 13.80 11.61 40.64
CA ALA A 708 13.39 12.79 39.86
C ALA A 708 12.40 13.69 40.64
N HIS A 709 11.64 13.11 41.57
CA HIS A 709 10.76 13.84 42.50
C HIS A 709 11.57 14.62 43.54
N GLY A 710 12.83 14.24 43.74
CA GLY A 710 13.79 14.93 44.59
C GLY A 710 13.88 14.38 46.01
N ASP A 711 13.21 13.27 46.35
CA ASP A 711 13.20 12.72 47.72
C ASP A 711 14.42 11.85 48.04
N ILE A 712 14.97 11.19 47.03
CA ILE A 712 16.06 10.23 47.19
C ILE A 712 17.18 10.47 46.18
N ARG A 713 18.40 10.07 46.52
CA ARG A 713 19.52 9.89 45.57
C ARG A 713 19.91 8.42 45.51
N ILE A 714 20.23 7.95 44.32
CA ILE A 714 20.55 6.57 44.03
C ILE A 714 21.96 6.50 43.46
N GLU A 715 22.81 5.72 44.10
CA GLU A 715 24.14 5.37 43.62
C GLU A 715 24.13 3.89 43.22
N ASN A 716 24.47 3.60 41.95
CA ASN A 716 24.55 2.24 41.45
C ASN A 716 25.97 1.70 41.64
N ASN A 717 26.11 0.54 42.29
CA ASN A 717 27.36 -0.20 42.35
C ASN A 717 27.13 -1.60 41.76
N ALA A 718 27.85 -1.89 40.67
CA ALA A 718 27.70 -3.10 39.85
C ALA A 718 27.78 -4.41 40.66
N ASP A 719 28.51 -4.43 41.78
CA ASP A 719 28.73 -5.64 42.59
C ASP A 719 27.87 -5.74 43.87
N SER A 720 27.19 -4.67 44.30
CA SER A 720 26.51 -4.62 45.62
C SER A 720 25.05 -4.16 45.60
N GLY A 721 24.50 -3.85 44.43
CA GLY A 721 23.13 -3.35 44.29
C GLY A 721 23.06 -1.82 44.37
N TRP A 722 21.88 -1.31 44.72
CA TRP A 722 21.61 0.13 44.72
C TRP A 722 21.77 0.67 46.14
N ARG A 723 22.44 1.82 46.30
CA ARG A 723 22.45 2.56 47.56
C ARG A 723 21.57 3.78 47.45
N ILE A 724 20.53 3.82 48.29
CA ILE A 724 19.59 4.92 48.37
C ILE A 724 19.97 5.81 49.56
N SER A 725 20.00 7.12 49.36
CA SER A 725 20.18 8.10 50.43
C SER A 725 19.09 9.17 50.37
N ARG A 726 18.82 9.85 51.49
CA ARG A 726 17.88 10.98 51.51
C ARG A 726 18.52 12.17 50.80
N ASN A 727 17.79 12.80 49.90
CA ASN A 727 18.25 14.02 49.26
C ASN A 727 17.93 15.23 50.16
N ALA A 728 18.95 15.90 50.71
CA ALA A 728 18.77 17.07 51.56
C ALA A 728 18.59 18.39 50.77
N ASP A 729 18.98 18.40 49.48
CA ASP A 729 18.85 19.55 48.58
C ASP A 729 17.63 19.38 47.67
N SER A 730 16.46 19.82 48.14
CA SER A 730 15.19 19.74 47.41
C SER A 730 15.03 20.87 46.39
N GLN A 731 16.01 21.08 45.51
CA GLN A 731 15.91 22.08 44.44
C GLN A 731 15.96 21.42 43.06
N ASN A 732 14.88 21.69 42.29
CA ASN A 732 14.53 21.21 40.95
C ASN A 732 13.93 19.80 40.84
N GLN A 733 12.59 19.76 40.96
CA GLN A 733 11.77 18.72 40.34
C GLN A 733 11.80 18.92 38.81
N ASP A 734 12.27 17.91 38.07
CA ASP A 734 12.13 17.90 36.63
C ASP A 734 10.75 17.32 36.27
N ASN A 735 9.75 18.21 36.20
CA ASN A 735 8.37 17.85 35.91
C ASN A 735 8.21 17.11 34.57
N LYS A 736 9.11 17.32 33.58
CA LYS A 736 9.07 16.58 32.32
C LYS A 736 9.51 15.14 32.51
N ILE A 737 10.59 14.91 33.25
CA ILE A 737 11.08 13.55 33.57
C ILE A 737 10.07 12.82 34.46
N LEU A 738 9.48 13.50 35.45
CA LEU A 738 8.46 12.93 36.33
C LEU A 738 7.22 12.46 35.56
N ASN A 739 6.70 13.29 34.66
CA ASN A 739 5.55 12.92 33.83
C ASN A 739 5.89 11.78 32.87
N ARG A 740 7.08 11.78 32.27
CA ARG A 740 7.53 10.68 31.40
C ARG A 740 7.64 9.35 32.16
N LEU A 741 8.28 9.37 33.33
CA LEU A 741 8.43 8.18 34.17
C LEU A 741 7.08 7.71 34.71
N ALA A 742 6.20 8.62 35.13
CA ALA A 742 4.85 8.26 35.59
C ALA A 742 4.04 7.58 34.47
N ASN A 743 4.09 8.10 33.24
CA ASN A 743 3.42 7.51 32.09
C ASN A 743 3.98 6.12 31.76
N GLN A 744 5.30 5.96 31.76
CA GLN A 744 5.92 4.65 31.51
C GLN A 744 5.58 3.64 32.62
N ILE A 745 5.65 4.04 33.90
CA ILE A 745 5.25 3.19 35.03
C ILE A 745 3.78 2.80 34.90
N HIS A 746 2.90 3.71 34.49
CA HIS A 746 1.49 3.42 34.27
C HIS A 746 1.26 2.40 33.14
N GLN A 747 2.00 2.52 32.03
CA GLN A 747 1.95 1.55 30.92
C GLN A 747 2.44 0.17 31.36
N ASP A 748 3.60 0.09 32.00
CA ASP A 748 4.16 -1.17 32.50
C ASP A 748 3.22 -1.84 33.52
N LEU A 749 2.60 -1.06 34.43
CA LEU A 749 1.58 -1.57 35.36
C LEU A 749 0.34 -2.09 34.63
N ALA A 750 -0.08 -1.45 33.54
CA ALA A 750 -1.19 -1.91 32.71
C ALA A 750 -0.87 -3.22 31.99
N GLU A 751 0.38 -3.40 31.51
CA GLU A 751 0.85 -4.65 30.94
C GLU A 751 0.91 -5.78 31.97
N GLU A 752 1.45 -5.52 33.17
CA GLU A 752 1.48 -6.50 34.26
C GLU A 752 0.05 -6.90 34.68
N SER A 753 -0.87 -5.92 34.78
CA SER A 753 -2.30 -6.13 35.06
C SER A 753 -2.99 -6.95 33.96
N ALA A 754 -2.70 -6.68 32.68
CA ALA A 754 -3.22 -7.43 31.56
C ALA A 754 -2.75 -8.89 31.59
N PHE A 755 -1.46 -9.12 31.87
CA PHE A 755 -0.94 -10.47 31.99
C PHE A 755 -1.50 -11.21 33.21
N ARG A 756 -1.66 -10.55 34.37
CA ARG A 756 -2.34 -11.17 35.51
C ARG A 756 -3.80 -11.51 35.21
N SER A 757 -4.49 -10.65 34.47
CA SER A 757 -5.85 -10.91 33.98
C SER A 757 -5.91 -12.07 32.99
N PHE A 758 -4.88 -12.25 32.17
CA PHE A 758 -4.71 -13.43 31.33
C PHE A 758 -4.43 -14.67 32.18
N TYR A 759 -3.47 -14.62 33.12
CA TYR A 759 -3.15 -15.68 34.05
C TYR A 759 -4.38 -16.18 34.82
N LEU A 760 -5.35 -15.33 35.13
CA LEU A 760 -6.56 -15.74 35.85
C LEU A 760 -7.60 -16.45 34.99
N ARG A 761 -7.61 -16.20 33.67
CA ARG A 761 -8.62 -16.72 32.73
C ARG A 761 -8.10 -17.85 31.84
N ALA A 762 -6.78 -17.91 31.66
CA ALA A 762 -6.14 -18.85 30.76
C ALA A 762 -6.27 -20.28 31.26
N GLU A 763 -6.45 -21.24 30.34
CA GLU A 763 -6.34 -22.66 30.65
C GLU A 763 -4.95 -22.98 31.22
N PRO A 764 -4.81 -23.72 32.34
CA PRO A 764 -3.50 -23.98 32.95
C PRO A 764 -2.47 -24.57 31.98
N ALA A 765 -2.92 -25.42 31.05
CA ALA A 765 -2.08 -25.99 30.01
C ALA A 765 -1.43 -24.94 29.09
N SER A 766 -2.09 -23.78 28.88
CA SER A 766 -1.56 -22.68 28.06
C SER A 766 -0.49 -21.88 28.79
N LEU A 767 -0.56 -21.77 30.12
CA LEU A 767 0.43 -21.10 30.98
C LEU A 767 1.73 -21.90 31.12
N LEU A 768 1.69 -23.20 30.78
CA LEU A 768 2.84 -24.11 30.79
C LEU A 768 3.49 -24.29 29.40
N ARG A 769 3.00 -23.58 28.38
CA ARG A 769 3.51 -23.62 26.99
C ARG A 769 4.33 -22.37 26.66
N LYS A 770 5.24 -22.51 25.69
CA LYS A 770 6.23 -21.49 25.31
C LYS A 770 5.63 -20.34 24.51
#